data_AF-A0A1H1A9D2-F1
#
_entry.id   AF-A0A1H1A9D2-F1
#
_cell.length_a   1.000
_cell.length_b   1.000
_cell.length_c   1.000
_cell.angle_alpha   90.00
_cell.angle_beta   90.00
_cell.angle_gamma   90.00
#
_symmetry.space_group_name_H-M   'P 1'
#
loop_
_entity.id
_entity.type
_entity.pdbx_description
1 polymer ?
#
loop_
_entity_poly.entity_id
_entity_poly.type
_entity_poly.pdbx_seq_one_letter_code
_entity_poly.pdbx_strand_id
1 'polypeptide(L)'
;MKRNKNFKVAISLATQLQAASVLFTIALGASADTTCFPLYAKSGATPGTPSCKLTVASNTPVGLGNYNCIDDLALIDQWCNTPPTPIDESTPDDSCPVADPVLPAKGVVALSEVDFQSGGASPIVFSRVYLSQPYDKNQTLMGSNWVSNWQRRIDLTGANASVPHIVAYRGFWQPVTFKLSGGAWVVPGNPGLTLTKSDDGFYYLKDEQRGTTEGYSDTTGMFYTETTRTGELREAYYDGPRLSEIVQRPVDSATSTAQNRLVLSFAYDTSGHIIAVVPPSGNAVHYSYDAKGNLASVTPPYGTLRQYFYEDVRFSNALTGVTDESGSRIATWNYDASGRVASVTHPDTTRNASLSYGSGTTTVTDLSGTSTYSFSTSDTLRPISITTPGGAVSRAWDTAGNLKQRTTPDGNTQYTWDSANRPIKAFATVAGVKTVTTIEYSDGSSLRPHLVATPGKVRAFVYDSNGNVTGYAERQTTDLTGEQGMQAIATGSQLVVGARYDGANRLLSATVTQDGKTVEDWTYTYDARGNIALTRDAVSGWQMKTVDRSNEDRAKTIASSSGQADITYDPRGRVTSFTYDEPAGIINGGLARKLQVDYEYGPDGGVSTRTGKVSTNGGWWQTISDAELDAWLTNWELGNDPVSPQANLTGVRSSADAYVPSLCVECYMAWKANLTGKLYSGELTEVLPQWGEKTELMLSDQSQVPYPTLMPDVAASAKRSMLYSSLFQGGSTAGGMVKCSGRESHESRCFDQYETDLDFCRLVAKPRGDRNYALCKANAFDRYQQCRGY
;
A
#
# COMPACT_ATOMS: atom_id res chain seq x y z
N MET A 1 25.47 -49.30 -43.55
CA MET A 1 25.69 -50.20 -44.72
C MET A 1 24.56 -51.24 -44.80
N LYS A 2 24.58 -52.12 -45.82
CA LYS A 2 23.67 -53.27 -46.13
C LYS A 2 22.93 -53.88 -44.92
N ARG A 3 21.60 -54.06 -44.89
CA ARG A 3 20.67 -54.94 -45.67
C ARG A 3 20.87 -56.46 -45.50
N ASN A 4 19.90 -57.15 -44.87
CA ASN A 4 19.21 -58.40 -45.28
C ASN A 4 18.15 -58.79 -44.22
N LYS A 5 16.87 -59.09 -44.53
CA LYS A 5 16.24 -60.27 -45.20
C LYS A 5 16.16 -61.52 -44.29
N ASN A 6 15.07 -62.31 -44.19
CA ASN A 6 13.75 -62.41 -44.87
C ASN A 6 12.60 -62.39 -43.79
N PHE A 7 11.34 -62.89 -43.89
CA PHE A 7 10.55 -63.71 -44.84
C PHE A 7 9.05 -63.27 -44.90
N LYS A 8 8.05 -64.18 -44.99
CA LYS A 8 6.63 -63.87 -45.34
C LYS A 8 5.59 -64.96 -44.95
N VAL A 9 4.36 -64.53 -44.59
CA VAL A 9 3.00 -65.10 -44.94
C VAL A 9 2.67 -66.53 -44.43
N ALA A 10 1.55 -66.90 -43.75
CA ALA A 10 0.09 -66.58 -43.80
C ALA A 10 -0.69 -67.34 -44.92
N ILE A 11 -2.00 -67.64 -44.89
CA ILE A 11 -3.14 -67.40 -43.96
C ILE A 11 -4.21 -68.51 -44.16
N SER A 12 -5.20 -68.71 -43.26
CA SER A 12 -6.44 -69.47 -43.57
C SER A 12 -7.65 -69.11 -42.67
N LEU A 13 -8.86 -69.41 -43.18
CA LEU A 13 -10.23 -69.03 -42.79
C LEU A 13 -10.82 -69.90 -41.64
N ALA A 14 -12.08 -69.76 -41.19
CA ALA A 14 -12.96 -68.62 -40.83
C ALA A 14 -14.40 -69.13 -40.48
N THR A 15 -14.91 -68.77 -39.29
CA THR A 15 -16.35 -68.63 -38.91
C THR A 15 -17.43 -69.70 -39.23
N GLN A 16 -18.02 -70.28 -38.18
CA GLN A 16 -19.46 -70.62 -38.00
C GLN A 16 -19.77 -70.74 -36.47
N LEU A 17 -21.02 -70.71 -35.97
CA LEU A 17 -21.94 -69.56 -35.86
C LEU A 17 -22.97 -69.79 -34.70
N GLN A 18 -23.02 -68.92 -33.66
CA GLN A 18 -24.05 -68.86 -32.58
C GLN A 18 -24.17 -70.12 -31.63
N ALA A 19 -24.88 -70.16 -30.49
CA ALA A 19 -25.82 -69.22 -29.82
C ALA A 19 -25.89 -69.36 -28.26
N ALA A 20 -26.33 -68.27 -27.59
CA ALA A 20 -27.20 -68.18 -26.38
C ALA A 20 -26.92 -68.89 -25.02
N SER A 21 -26.82 -68.07 -23.94
CA SER A 21 -27.74 -67.94 -22.77
C SER A 21 -28.23 -69.21 -21.98
N VAL A 22 -28.46 -69.23 -20.65
CA VAL A 22 -28.53 -68.18 -19.59
C VAL A 22 -28.54 -68.79 -18.15
N LEU A 23 -28.27 -67.99 -17.08
CA LEU A 23 -28.40 -68.33 -15.62
C LEU A 23 -27.42 -69.44 -15.09
N PHE A 24 -26.93 -69.50 -13.83
CA PHE A 24 -26.79 -68.62 -12.64
C PHE A 24 -25.76 -69.34 -11.68
N THR A 25 -25.18 -68.83 -10.59
CA THR A 25 -25.26 -67.58 -9.79
C THR A 25 -23.94 -67.38 -9.01
N ILE A 26 -23.49 -66.14 -8.76
CA ILE A 26 -22.85 -65.59 -7.52
C ILE A 26 -22.15 -64.27 -7.90
N ALA A 27 -22.31 -63.22 -7.09
CA ALA A 27 -21.76 -61.89 -7.36
C ALA A 27 -20.95 -61.34 -6.17
N LEU A 28 -19.68 -61.04 -6.43
CA LEU A 28 -18.79 -60.15 -5.68
C LEU A 28 -17.83 -59.54 -6.74
N GLY A 29 -17.50 -58.25 -6.75
CA GLY A 29 -17.92 -57.17 -5.85
C GLY A 29 -17.14 -55.89 -6.13
N ALA A 30 -17.00 -55.50 -7.41
CA ALA A 30 -16.27 -54.30 -7.82
C ALA A 30 -17.20 -53.08 -7.85
N SER A 31 -16.93 -52.09 -7.00
CA SER A 31 -17.68 -50.83 -6.92
C SER A 31 -17.43 -49.94 -8.14
N ALA A 32 -18.49 -49.33 -8.68
CA ALA A 32 -18.44 -48.54 -9.91
C ALA A 32 -18.06 -47.04 -9.70
N ASP A 33 -17.88 -46.62 -8.44
CA ASP A 33 -17.83 -45.20 -8.05
C ASP A 33 -16.66 -44.42 -8.67
N THR A 34 -15.46 -45.02 -8.70
CA THR A 34 -14.23 -44.30 -9.07
C THR A 34 -14.19 -43.86 -10.53
N THR A 35 -15.03 -44.43 -11.39
CA THR A 35 -15.11 -44.08 -12.81
C THR A 35 -16.03 -42.91 -13.15
N CYS A 36 -16.97 -42.51 -12.29
CA CYS A 36 -17.98 -41.49 -12.63
C CYS A 36 -17.69 -40.09 -12.05
N PHE A 37 -16.96 -39.97 -10.93
CA PHE A 37 -16.61 -38.67 -10.33
C PHE A 37 -15.97 -37.65 -11.32
N PRO A 38 -15.01 -38.02 -12.20
CA PRO A 38 -14.42 -37.09 -13.17
C PRO A 38 -15.36 -36.60 -14.29
N LEU A 39 -16.55 -37.21 -14.42
CA LEU A 39 -17.60 -36.80 -15.36
C LEU A 39 -18.56 -35.80 -14.71
N TYR A 40 -18.95 -36.00 -13.44
CA TYR A 40 -19.78 -35.03 -12.71
C TYR A 40 -19.09 -33.66 -12.59
N ALA A 41 -17.78 -33.62 -12.39
CA ALA A 41 -16.97 -32.38 -12.40
C ALA A 41 -16.99 -31.62 -13.74
N LYS A 42 -17.47 -32.23 -14.84
CA LYS A 42 -17.62 -31.59 -16.16
C LYS A 42 -19.06 -31.17 -16.48
N SER A 43 -20.02 -31.44 -15.61
CA SER A 43 -21.44 -31.09 -15.82
C SER A 43 -21.77 -29.62 -15.52
N GLY A 44 -20.89 -28.90 -14.82
CA GLY A 44 -21.14 -27.53 -14.34
C GLY A 44 -21.93 -27.44 -13.03
N ALA A 45 -22.23 -28.56 -12.38
CA ALA A 45 -22.78 -28.56 -11.02
C ALA A 45 -21.72 -28.15 -9.97
N THR A 46 -22.16 -27.53 -8.88
CA THR A 46 -21.29 -27.00 -7.80
C THR A 46 -21.76 -27.53 -6.45
N PRO A 47 -20.92 -28.20 -5.63
CA PRO A 47 -21.27 -28.63 -4.28
C PRO A 47 -21.79 -27.48 -3.41
N GLY A 48 -22.78 -27.77 -2.55
CA GLY A 48 -23.38 -26.80 -1.64
C GLY A 48 -24.33 -25.76 -2.27
N THR A 49 -24.59 -25.77 -3.59
CA THR A 49 -25.55 -24.83 -4.20
C THR A 49 -26.95 -25.45 -4.38
N PRO A 50 -28.03 -24.62 -4.37
CA PRO A 50 -29.38 -25.08 -4.73
C PRO A 50 -29.49 -25.62 -6.16
N SER A 51 -28.54 -25.29 -7.04
CA SER A 51 -28.44 -25.77 -8.42
C SER A 51 -27.62 -27.05 -8.60
N CYS A 52 -27.05 -27.61 -7.54
CA CYS A 52 -26.19 -28.80 -7.60
C CYS A 52 -26.93 -30.02 -8.16
N LYS A 53 -28.23 -30.15 -7.86
CA LYS A 53 -29.07 -31.27 -8.30
C LYS A 53 -29.75 -30.97 -9.63
N LEU A 54 -29.13 -31.38 -10.73
CA LEU A 54 -29.75 -31.36 -12.06
C LEU A 54 -30.98 -32.29 -12.10
N THR A 55 -32.15 -31.75 -12.44
CA THR A 55 -33.34 -32.55 -12.76
C THR A 55 -33.20 -33.13 -14.16
N VAL A 56 -32.63 -34.35 -14.25
CA VAL A 56 -32.28 -35.02 -15.52
C VAL A 56 -33.52 -35.52 -16.28
N ALA A 57 -34.24 -34.60 -16.91
CA ALA A 57 -35.23 -34.91 -17.95
C ALA A 57 -34.52 -35.25 -19.28
N SER A 58 -33.77 -36.37 -19.29
CA SER A 58 -33.19 -37.06 -20.45
C SER A 58 -32.63 -36.19 -21.59
N ASN A 59 -31.36 -35.77 -21.47
CA ASN A 59 -30.57 -35.30 -22.61
C ASN A 59 -29.13 -35.81 -22.55
N THR A 60 -28.93 -37.12 -22.73
CA THR A 60 -27.61 -37.70 -23.03
C THR A 60 -27.14 -37.24 -24.42
N PRO A 61 -25.99 -36.57 -24.55
CA PRO A 61 -25.45 -36.22 -25.86
C PRO A 61 -25.13 -37.49 -26.67
N VAL A 62 -25.58 -37.50 -27.93
CA VAL A 62 -25.49 -38.68 -28.79
C VAL A 62 -24.02 -39.01 -29.11
N GLY A 63 -23.49 -40.14 -28.61
CA GLY A 63 -22.17 -40.62 -29.03
C GLY A 63 -21.37 -41.49 -28.05
N LEU A 64 -21.78 -41.68 -26.79
CA LEU A 64 -21.02 -42.44 -25.80
C LEU A 64 -21.72 -43.73 -25.37
N GLY A 65 -21.30 -44.86 -25.94
CA GLY A 65 -21.62 -46.20 -25.44
C GLY A 65 -20.62 -46.67 -24.37
N ASN A 66 -21.05 -47.64 -23.55
CA ASN A 66 -20.25 -48.41 -22.58
C ASN A 66 -19.69 -47.67 -21.34
N TYR A 67 -20.37 -46.65 -20.82
CA TYR A 67 -20.19 -46.19 -19.44
C TYR A 67 -21.53 -46.20 -18.68
N ASN A 68 -21.73 -47.23 -17.84
CA ASN A 68 -22.90 -47.34 -16.95
C ASN A 68 -22.73 -46.46 -15.70
N CYS A 69 -22.58 -45.14 -15.88
CA CYS A 69 -22.84 -44.21 -14.79
C CYS A 69 -24.36 -44.11 -14.62
N ILE A 70 -24.90 -44.91 -13.70
CA ILE A 70 -26.29 -44.80 -13.22
C ILE A 70 -26.36 -43.54 -12.34
N ASP A 71 -27.46 -42.79 -12.40
CA ASP A 71 -27.71 -41.66 -11.49
C ASP A 71 -27.93 -42.18 -10.06
N ASP A 72 -26.84 -42.44 -9.34
CA ASP A 72 -26.89 -42.72 -7.90
C ASP A 72 -27.21 -41.42 -7.15
N LEU A 73 -28.51 -41.24 -6.88
CA LEU A 73 -29.03 -40.08 -6.18
C LEU A 73 -28.48 -39.95 -4.76
N ALA A 74 -28.04 -41.03 -4.11
CA ALA A 74 -27.45 -40.97 -2.77
C ALA A 74 -26.00 -40.47 -2.83
N LEU A 75 -25.20 -40.90 -3.83
CA LEU A 75 -23.86 -40.34 -4.07
C LEU A 75 -23.93 -38.88 -4.51
N ILE A 76 -24.89 -38.52 -5.37
CA ILE A 76 -25.13 -37.13 -5.80
C ILE A 76 -25.57 -36.27 -4.61
N ASP A 77 -26.47 -36.74 -3.76
CA ASP A 77 -26.87 -36.01 -2.55
C ASP A 77 -25.71 -35.92 -1.54
N GLN A 78 -24.86 -36.95 -1.40
CA GLN A 78 -23.67 -36.87 -0.55
C GLN A 78 -22.65 -35.85 -1.09
N TRP A 79 -22.45 -35.79 -2.40
CA TRP A 79 -21.56 -34.82 -3.05
C TRP A 79 -22.12 -33.39 -2.98
N CYS A 80 -23.42 -33.19 -3.19
CA CYS A 80 -24.07 -31.88 -3.07
C CYS A 80 -24.17 -31.38 -1.62
N ASN A 81 -24.27 -32.28 -0.63
CA ASN A 81 -24.19 -31.96 0.80
C ASN A 81 -22.75 -31.87 1.34
N THR A 82 -21.73 -32.16 0.51
CA THR A 82 -20.35 -31.83 0.87
C THR A 82 -20.22 -30.30 0.87
N PRO A 83 -19.68 -29.67 1.93
CA PRO A 83 -19.42 -28.23 1.93
C PRO A 83 -18.61 -27.83 0.69
N PRO A 84 -18.81 -26.61 0.13
CA PRO A 84 -17.96 -26.11 -0.96
C PRO A 84 -16.50 -26.25 -0.54
N THR A 85 -15.66 -26.69 -1.48
CA THR A 85 -14.26 -27.09 -1.25
C THR A 85 -13.59 -26.17 -0.22
N PRO A 86 -13.08 -26.70 0.91
CA PRO A 86 -12.51 -25.88 1.97
C PRO A 86 -11.55 -24.86 1.37
N ILE A 87 -11.75 -23.58 1.74
CA ILE A 87 -10.83 -22.52 1.36
C ILE A 87 -9.45 -22.93 1.84
N ASP A 88 -8.55 -23.20 0.91
CA ASP A 88 -7.19 -23.64 1.21
C ASP A 88 -6.55 -22.63 2.18
N GLU A 89 -6.10 -23.10 3.35
CA GLU A 89 -5.49 -22.23 4.36
C GLU A 89 -4.27 -21.48 3.78
N SER A 90 -3.56 -22.07 2.82
CA SER A 90 -2.39 -21.48 2.17
C SER A 90 -2.72 -20.41 1.12
N THR A 91 -3.94 -20.40 0.56
CA THR A 91 -4.37 -19.37 -0.39
C THR A 91 -4.45 -18.00 0.31
N PRO A 92 -3.73 -16.96 -0.15
CA PRO A 92 -3.84 -15.62 0.43
C PRO A 92 -5.25 -15.07 0.39
N ASP A 93 -5.64 -14.30 1.40
CA ASP A 93 -6.84 -13.47 1.35
C ASP A 93 -6.46 -12.13 0.67
N ASP A 94 -7.00 -11.90 -0.54
CA ASP A 94 -6.75 -10.71 -1.38
C ASP A 94 -7.85 -9.66 -1.28
N SER A 95 -8.66 -9.71 -0.21
CA SER A 95 -9.50 -8.60 0.23
C SER A 95 -8.71 -7.61 1.11
N CYS A 96 -9.35 -6.52 1.53
CA CYS A 96 -8.76 -5.52 2.43
C CYS A 96 -9.58 -5.41 3.71
N PRO A 97 -8.99 -4.95 4.82
CA PRO A 97 -9.67 -4.99 6.10
C PRO A 97 -10.95 -4.15 6.16
N VAL A 98 -11.99 -4.71 6.77
CA VAL A 98 -13.19 -4.03 7.28
C VAL A 98 -13.15 -4.03 8.81
N ALA A 99 -14.04 -3.31 9.50
CA ALA A 99 -14.29 -3.53 10.94
C ALA A 99 -13.05 -3.53 11.88
N ASP A 100 -12.07 -2.64 11.66
CA ASP A 100 -10.88 -2.38 12.51
C ASP A 100 -10.20 -3.61 13.16
N PRO A 101 -9.24 -4.26 12.47
CA PRO A 101 -9.19 -4.51 11.04
C PRO A 101 -9.27 -6.02 10.75
N VAL A 102 -10.26 -6.45 9.97
CA VAL A 102 -10.58 -7.85 9.64
C VAL A 102 -10.61 -8.05 8.13
N LEU A 103 -9.80 -8.94 7.56
CA LEU A 103 -9.87 -9.34 6.16
C LEU A 103 -11.15 -10.17 5.93
N PRO A 104 -12.14 -9.69 5.15
CA PRO A 104 -13.47 -10.31 5.11
C PRO A 104 -13.54 -11.67 4.41
N ALA A 105 -12.62 -12.06 3.50
CA ALA A 105 -12.80 -13.32 2.77
C ALA A 105 -12.49 -14.57 3.63
N LYS A 106 -11.54 -14.47 4.57
CA LYS A 106 -11.25 -15.49 5.59
C LYS A 106 -11.70 -15.10 7.00
N GLY A 107 -12.02 -13.85 7.27
CA GLY A 107 -12.38 -13.35 8.61
C GLY A 107 -11.18 -13.23 9.55
N VAL A 108 -10.03 -12.84 9.01
CA VAL A 108 -8.74 -12.79 9.72
C VAL A 108 -8.46 -11.39 10.26
N VAL A 109 -8.20 -11.26 11.56
CA VAL A 109 -7.74 -9.97 12.13
C VAL A 109 -6.33 -9.69 11.61
N ALA A 110 -6.10 -8.46 11.11
CA ALA A 110 -4.87 -8.02 10.46
C ALA A 110 -4.34 -6.70 11.08
N LEU A 111 -4.06 -6.73 12.39
CA LEU A 111 -3.70 -5.55 13.18
C LEU A 111 -2.22 -5.19 13.00
N SER A 112 -1.94 -3.99 12.48
CA SER A 112 -0.59 -3.45 12.29
C SER A 112 -0.27 -2.33 13.29
N GLU A 113 0.95 -2.34 13.82
CA GLU A 113 1.49 -1.31 14.72
C GLU A 113 2.93 -0.96 14.29
N VAL A 114 3.31 0.32 14.36
CA VAL A 114 4.68 0.80 14.12
C VAL A 114 5.30 1.16 15.46
N ASP A 115 6.32 0.42 15.89
CA ASP A 115 6.96 0.64 17.19
C ASP A 115 8.19 1.58 17.08
N PHE A 116 8.83 1.68 15.90
CA PHE A 116 9.90 2.64 15.63
C PHE A 116 9.94 3.09 14.15
N GLN A 117 10.32 4.36 13.92
CA GLN A 117 10.57 4.95 12.60
C GLN A 117 11.58 6.09 12.74
N SER A 118 12.68 6.07 11.98
CA SER A 118 13.63 7.20 11.90
C SER A 118 13.05 8.41 11.15
N GLY A 119 13.65 9.59 11.31
CA GLY A 119 13.24 10.83 10.62
C GLY A 119 13.87 11.05 9.23
N GLY A 120 14.76 10.17 8.77
CA GLY A 120 15.49 10.33 7.51
C GLY A 120 14.66 10.11 6.24
N ALA A 121 15.24 10.51 5.10
CA ALA A 121 14.67 10.53 3.75
C ALA A 121 14.06 9.20 3.27
N SER A 122 14.70 8.08 3.61
CA SER A 122 14.12 6.74 3.45
C SER A 122 14.19 6.05 4.81
N PRO A 123 13.13 6.14 5.63
CA PRO A 123 13.26 5.83 7.04
C PRO A 123 13.39 4.33 7.29
N ILE A 124 14.31 3.95 8.19
CA ILE A 124 14.30 2.63 8.80
C ILE A 124 13.11 2.55 9.76
N VAL A 125 12.27 1.54 9.55
CA VAL A 125 11.02 1.31 10.29
C VAL A 125 11.10 -0.06 10.96
N PHE A 126 10.67 -0.15 12.22
CA PHE A 126 10.23 -1.40 12.84
C PHE A 126 8.71 -1.36 13.00
N SER A 127 8.04 -2.30 12.33
CA SER A 127 6.60 -2.52 12.48
C SER A 127 6.31 -4.00 12.63
N ARG A 128 5.21 -4.30 13.32
CA ARG A 128 4.73 -5.65 13.59
C ARG A 128 3.26 -5.76 13.23
N VAL A 129 2.88 -6.90 12.70
CA VAL A 129 1.50 -7.20 12.32
C VAL A 129 1.08 -8.52 12.93
N TYR A 130 -0.10 -8.51 13.51
CA TYR A 130 -0.81 -9.69 13.97
C TYR A 130 -1.74 -10.20 12.87
N LEU A 131 -1.64 -11.50 12.56
CA LEU A 131 -2.56 -12.21 11.68
C LEU A 131 -3.18 -13.36 12.46
N SER A 132 -4.50 -13.33 12.70
CA SER A 132 -5.17 -14.42 13.46
C SER A 132 -5.08 -15.80 12.79
N GLN A 133 -4.75 -15.83 11.50
CA GLN A 133 -4.30 -17.00 10.76
C GLN A 133 -3.04 -16.60 9.96
N PRO A 134 -1.81 -16.87 10.46
CA PRO A 134 -0.59 -16.40 9.82
C PRO A 134 -0.23 -17.26 8.60
N TYR A 135 0.22 -16.59 7.53
CA TYR A 135 0.66 -17.24 6.28
C TYR A 135 1.96 -18.06 6.42
N ASP A 136 2.81 -17.71 7.39
CA ASP A 136 4.05 -18.43 7.70
C ASP A 136 4.09 -18.83 9.17
N LYS A 137 3.61 -20.05 9.46
CA LYS A 137 3.54 -20.60 10.83
C LYS A 137 4.94 -20.85 11.44
N ASN A 138 6.03 -20.62 10.70
CA ASN A 138 7.42 -20.69 11.19
C ASN A 138 7.94 -19.37 11.77
N GLN A 139 7.22 -18.26 11.60
CA GLN A 139 7.67 -16.94 12.06
C GLN A 139 7.27 -16.68 13.51
N THR A 140 8.24 -16.78 14.41
CA THR A 140 8.01 -16.77 15.87
C THR A 140 8.75 -15.67 16.64
N LEU A 141 9.58 -14.83 15.99
CA LEU A 141 10.40 -13.84 16.71
C LEU A 141 9.58 -12.80 17.48
N MET A 142 8.33 -12.56 17.09
CA MET A 142 7.39 -11.66 17.79
C MET A 142 6.30 -12.42 18.58
N GLY A 143 6.52 -13.70 18.84
CA GLY A 143 5.53 -14.60 19.44
C GLY A 143 4.52 -15.16 18.42
N SER A 144 3.59 -15.98 18.90
CA SER A 144 2.55 -16.60 18.10
C SER A 144 1.71 -15.56 17.34
N ASN A 145 1.42 -15.84 16.06
CA ASN A 145 0.59 -15.01 15.17
C ASN A 145 1.09 -13.58 14.88
N TRP A 146 2.26 -13.17 15.39
CA TRP A 146 2.87 -11.86 15.11
C TRP A 146 4.11 -11.97 14.22
N VAL A 147 4.22 -11.06 13.26
CA VAL A 147 5.34 -10.94 12.30
C VAL A 147 5.86 -9.51 12.25
N SER A 148 7.18 -9.31 12.37
CA SER A 148 7.81 -8.01 12.10
C SER A 148 8.14 -7.82 10.61
N ASN A 149 8.27 -6.57 10.16
CA ASN A 149 8.69 -6.23 8.80
C ASN A 149 10.13 -6.66 8.43
N TRP A 150 10.90 -7.18 9.40
CA TRP A 150 12.24 -7.74 9.20
C TRP A 150 12.28 -9.28 9.24
N GLN A 151 11.18 -9.95 9.60
CA GLN A 151 11.02 -11.39 9.40
C GLN A 151 10.68 -11.68 7.92
N ARG A 152 11.65 -11.42 7.04
CA ARG A 152 11.53 -11.70 5.60
C ARG A 152 12.29 -12.98 5.23
N ARG A 153 11.68 -13.84 4.40
CA ARG A 153 12.33 -15.01 3.78
C ARG A 153 11.71 -15.39 2.44
N ILE A 154 12.41 -16.20 1.66
CA ILE A 154 11.84 -16.99 0.55
C ILE A 154 11.80 -18.47 0.92
N ASP A 155 10.78 -19.18 0.43
CA ASP A 155 10.66 -20.63 0.58
C ASP A 155 11.15 -21.34 -0.68
N LEU A 156 12.24 -22.09 -0.52
CA LEU A 156 12.94 -22.78 -1.60
C LEU A 156 12.49 -24.25 -1.76
N THR A 157 11.59 -24.75 -0.92
CA THR A 157 11.15 -26.16 -0.97
C THR A 157 10.47 -26.52 -2.31
N GLY A 158 9.68 -25.59 -2.85
CA GLY A 158 9.02 -25.72 -4.16
C GLY A 158 9.93 -25.54 -5.38
N ALA A 159 11.17 -25.07 -5.20
CA ALA A 159 12.01 -24.59 -6.31
C ALA A 159 12.41 -25.70 -7.30
N ASN A 160 12.49 -26.94 -6.83
CA ASN A 160 12.84 -28.13 -7.62
C ASN A 160 11.66 -29.11 -7.81
N ALA A 161 10.42 -28.67 -7.52
CA ALA A 161 9.22 -29.49 -7.69
C ALA A 161 8.85 -29.67 -9.17
N SER A 162 8.02 -30.69 -9.48
CA SER A 162 7.50 -30.94 -10.84
C SER A 162 6.73 -29.75 -11.44
N VAL A 163 6.24 -28.85 -10.59
CA VAL A 163 5.78 -27.50 -10.96
C VAL A 163 6.58 -26.50 -10.11
N PRO A 164 7.71 -25.97 -10.63
CA PRO A 164 8.62 -25.13 -9.84
C PRO A 164 7.97 -23.84 -9.35
N HIS A 165 8.08 -23.58 -8.04
CA HIS A 165 7.59 -22.35 -7.41
C HIS A 165 8.48 -21.93 -6.24
N ILE A 166 8.53 -20.63 -5.94
CA ILE A 166 9.21 -20.05 -4.77
C ILE A 166 8.23 -19.09 -4.10
N VAL A 167 8.09 -19.15 -2.77
CA VAL A 167 7.13 -18.34 -2.01
C VAL A 167 7.86 -17.30 -1.18
N ALA A 168 7.70 -16.01 -1.49
CA ALA A 168 8.33 -14.92 -0.73
C ALA A 168 7.42 -14.40 0.38
N TYR A 169 7.84 -14.59 1.62
CA TYR A 169 7.23 -14.05 2.84
C TYR A 169 7.98 -12.78 3.24
N ARG A 170 7.47 -11.61 2.87
CA ARG A 170 8.19 -10.33 2.99
C ARG A 170 7.82 -9.57 4.27
N GLY A 171 7.71 -10.28 5.40
CA GLY A 171 7.09 -9.78 6.64
C GLY A 171 5.57 -9.86 6.56
N PHE A 172 4.86 -8.78 6.90
CA PHE A 172 3.39 -8.76 6.98
C PHE A 172 2.63 -8.83 5.65
N TRP A 173 3.34 -8.87 4.52
CA TRP A 173 2.73 -9.02 3.21
C TRP A 173 2.14 -10.41 3.02
N GLN A 174 1.06 -10.49 2.24
CA GLN A 174 0.61 -11.74 1.65
C GLN A 174 1.80 -12.43 0.95
N PRO A 175 1.94 -13.76 1.05
CA PRO A 175 3.04 -14.46 0.42
C PRO A 175 2.96 -14.35 -1.10
N VAL A 176 4.08 -14.02 -1.73
CA VAL A 176 4.18 -13.87 -3.19
C VAL A 176 4.73 -15.15 -3.79
N THR A 177 3.89 -15.90 -4.50
CA THR A 177 4.29 -17.13 -5.20
C THR A 177 4.83 -16.83 -6.59
N PHE A 178 6.15 -16.86 -6.73
CA PHE A 178 6.84 -16.86 -8.02
C PHE A 178 6.73 -18.22 -8.70
N LYS A 179 6.52 -18.23 -10.02
CA LYS A 179 6.49 -19.42 -10.87
C LYS A 179 7.59 -19.31 -11.93
N LEU A 180 8.23 -20.43 -12.27
CA LEU A 180 9.26 -20.44 -13.30
C LEU A 180 8.63 -20.37 -14.70
N SER A 181 8.95 -19.34 -15.48
CA SER A 181 8.47 -19.15 -16.85
C SER A 181 9.57 -18.55 -17.73
N GLY A 182 9.82 -19.16 -18.89
CA GLY A 182 10.88 -18.70 -19.82
C GLY A 182 12.31 -18.72 -19.24
N GLY A 183 12.54 -19.39 -18.11
CA GLY A 183 13.80 -19.37 -17.37
C GLY A 183 13.89 -18.31 -16.25
N ALA A 184 12.89 -17.43 -16.11
CA ALA A 184 12.81 -16.43 -15.05
C ALA A 184 11.74 -16.79 -14.01
N TRP A 185 11.94 -16.37 -12.75
CA TRP A 185 10.90 -16.48 -11.72
C TRP A 185 10.04 -15.22 -11.74
N VAL A 186 8.76 -15.38 -12.06
CA VAL A 186 7.81 -14.27 -12.27
C VAL A 186 6.52 -14.48 -11.50
N VAL A 187 5.82 -13.39 -11.19
CA VAL A 187 4.51 -13.41 -10.54
C VAL A 187 3.41 -13.19 -11.58
N PRO A 188 2.49 -14.16 -11.79
CA PRO A 188 1.33 -13.96 -12.67
C PRO A 188 0.54 -12.70 -12.28
N GLY A 189 0.19 -11.87 -13.26
CA GLY A 189 -0.57 -10.64 -13.05
C GLY A 189 0.18 -9.51 -12.33
N ASN A 190 1.50 -9.65 -12.09
CA ASN A 190 2.28 -8.61 -11.42
C ASN A 190 3.72 -8.49 -11.99
N PRO A 191 3.90 -7.87 -13.17
CA PRO A 191 5.22 -7.74 -13.82
C PRO A 191 6.21 -6.85 -13.05
N GLY A 192 5.75 -6.11 -12.04
CA GLY A 192 6.62 -5.34 -11.16
C GLY A 192 7.41 -6.17 -10.16
N LEU A 193 7.18 -7.49 -10.07
CA LEU A 193 7.93 -8.41 -9.21
C LEU A 193 8.68 -9.45 -10.05
N THR A 194 10.01 -9.44 -9.97
CA THR A 194 10.89 -10.47 -10.54
C THR A 194 11.82 -11.03 -9.48
N LEU A 195 12.22 -12.29 -9.63
CA LEU A 195 13.16 -12.97 -8.74
C LEU A 195 14.26 -13.62 -9.58
N THR A 196 15.52 -13.24 -9.33
CA THR A 196 16.68 -13.67 -10.12
C THR A 196 17.67 -14.38 -9.22
N LYS A 197 18.03 -15.63 -9.52
CA LYS A 197 19.18 -16.27 -8.87
C LYS A 197 20.48 -15.72 -9.47
N SER A 198 21.43 -15.38 -8.61
CA SER A 198 22.79 -14.98 -8.96
C SER A 198 23.79 -16.08 -8.56
N ASP A 199 25.00 -16.02 -9.13
CA ASP A 199 26.11 -16.95 -8.87
C ASP A 199 26.88 -16.62 -7.57
N ASP A 200 26.52 -15.54 -6.88
CA ASP A 200 27.07 -15.09 -5.60
C ASP A 200 26.48 -15.78 -4.35
N GLY A 201 25.51 -16.67 -4.53
CA GLY A 201 24.80 -17.35 -3.44
C GLY A 201 23.51 -16.66 -3.00
N PHE A 202 22.99 -15.69 -3.76
CA PHE A 202 21.74 -15.00 -3.47
C PHE A 202 20.69 -15.12 -4.59
N TYR A 203 19.42 -15.04 -4.18
CA TYR A 203 18.32 -14.61 -5.03
C TYR A 203 18.04 -13.13 -4.76
N TYR A 204 17.89 -12.35 -5.83
CA TYR A 204 17.47 -10.95 -5.78
C TYR A 204 16.01 -10.81 -6.21
N LEU A 205 15.16 -10.38 -5.28
CA LEU A 205 13.76 -10.03 -5.53
C LEU A 205 13.70 -8.53 -5.85
N LYS A 206 13.37 -8.18 -7.08
CA LYS A 206 13.19 -6.78 -7.50
C LYS A 206 11.71 -6.40 -7.46
N ASP A 207 11.41 -5.29 -6.80
CA ASP A 207 10.09 -4.70 -6.67
C ASP A 207 10.07 -3.31 -7.31
N GLU A 208 9.64 -3.23 -8.57
CA GLU A 208 9.59 -1.98 -9.32
C GLU A 208 8.53 -1.01 -8.79
N GLN A 209 7.50 -1.50 -8.09
CA GLN A 209 6.42 -0.68 -7.49
C GLN A 209 6.82 -0.04 -6.16
N ARG A 210 7.84 -0.57 -5.48
CA ARG A 210 8.44 0.01 -4.27
C ARG A 210 9.83 0.61 -4.49
N GLY A 211 10.40 0.42 -5.69
CA GLY A 211 11.78 0.74 -5.97
C GLY A 211 12.78 0.00 -5.07
N THR A 212 12.51 -1.23 -4.65
CA THR A 212 13.45 -2.01 -3.82
C THR A 212 14.01 -3.23 -4.53
N THR A 213 15.23 -3.61 -4.16
CA THR A 213 15.84 -4.91 -4.49
C THR A 213 16.24 -5.60 -3.20
N GLU A 214 15.66 -6.77 -2.93
CA GLU A 214 15.88 -7.54 -1.71
C GLU A 214 16.77 -8.76 -2.01
N GLY A 215 17.86 -8.94 -1.27
CA GLY A 215 18.75 -10.10 -1.36
C GLY A 215 18.39 -11.18 -0.33
N TYR A 216 18.24 -12.43 -0.80
CA TYR A 216 17.91 -13.61 0.00
C TYR A 216 18.92 -14.74 -0.26
N SER A 217 19.36 -15.46 0.78
CA SER A 217 20.28 -16.60 0.66
C SER A 217 19.68 -17.72 -0.20
N ASP A 218 20.45 -18.24 -1.17
CA ASP A 218 20.03 -19.28 -2.10
C ASP A 218 19.94 -20.71 -1.51
N THR A 219 20.33 -20.84 -0.25
CA THR A 219 20.45 -22.10 0.49
C THR A 219 19.56 -22.13 1.73
N THR A 220 19.38 -20.99 2.41
CA THR A 220 18.53 -20.88 3.60
C THR A 220 17.22 -20.13 3.37
N GLY A 221 17.13 -19.34 2.29
CA GLY A 221 16.01 -18.45 2.02
C GLY A 221 15.93 -17.22 2.93
N MET A 222 16.84 -17.03 3.89
CA MET A 222 16.83 -15.87 4.78
C MET A 222 17.15 -14.57 4.03
N PHE A 223 16.51 -13.47 4.42
CA PHE A 223 16.80 -12.11 3.96
C PHE A 223 18.17 -11.63 4.47
N TYR A 224 18.88 -10.85 3.66
CA TYR A 224 20.18 -10.26 4.02
C TYR A 224 20.30 -8.77 3.66
N THR A 225 19.71 -8.32 2.54
CA THR A 225 19.82 -6.94 2.09
C THR A 225 18.53 -6.38 1.50
N GLU A 226 18.29 -5.08 1.67
CA GLU A 226 17.35 -4.29 0.89
C GLU A 226 18.05 -3.04 0.38
N THR A 227 18.09 -2.84 -0.93
CA THR A 227 18.58 -1.60 -1.57
C THR A 227 17.40 -0.84 -2.16
N THR A 228 17.22 0.43 -1.79
CA THR A 228 16.21 1.32 -2.37
C THR A 228 16.70 1.95 -3.69
N ARG A 229 15.77 2.43 -4.53
CA ARG A 229 16.09 3.08 -5.80
C ARG A 229 16.93 4.34 -5.57
N THR A 230 16.70 5.06 -4.48
CA THR A 230 17.46 6.24 -4.02
C THR A 230 18.81 5.91 -3.35
N GLY A 231 19.28 4.66 -3.44
CA GLY A 231 20.61 4.27 -2.97
C GLY A 231 20.77 4.11 -1.45
N GLU A 232 19.70 3.88 -0.70
CA GLU A 232 19.82 3.45 0.70
C GLU A 232 19.93 1.92 0.77
N LEU A 233 21.01 1.43 1.37
CA LEU A 233 21.26 0.02 1.63
C LEU A 233 20.91 -0.30 3.09
N ARG A 234 20.12 -1.36 3.28
CA ARG A 234 19.79 -1.93 4.59
C ARG A 234 20.33 -3.35 4.66
N GLU A 235 21.17 -3.63 5.64
CA GLU A 235 21.86 -4.90 5.85
C GLU A 235 21.34 -5.59 7.11
N ALA A 236 20.95 -6.86 7.00
CA ALA A 236 20.51 -7.69 8.11
C ALA A 236 21.66 -8.58 8.62
N TYR A 237 21.97 -8.45 9.91
CA TYR A 237 22.99 -9.22 10.60
C TYR A 237 22.35 -10.26 11.52
N TYR A 238 23.00 -11.42 11.66
CA TYR A 238 22.45 -12.57 12.37
C TYR A 238 23.45 -13.19 13.35
N ASP A 239 22.98 -13.53 14.54
CA ASP A 239 23.63 -14.44 15.49
C ASP A 239 22.97 -15.82 15.37
N GLY A 240 23.60 -16.73 14.62
CA GLY A 240 22.98 -17.98 14.20
C GLY A 240 21.69 -17.70 13.40
N PRO A 241 20.51 -18.16 13.86
CA PRO A 241 19.22 -17.86 13.23
C PRO A 241 18.55 -16.57 13.73
N ARG A 242 19.12 -15.87 14.73
CA ARG A 242 18.50 -14.69 15.36
C ARG A 242 18.97 -13.42 14.66
N LEU A 243 18.05 -12.57 14.19
CA LEU A 243 18.37 -11.26 13.62
C LEU A 243 18.94 -10.34 14.71
N SER A 244 20.23 -10.01 14.67
CA SER A 244 20.88 -9.22 15.72
C SER A 244 20.77 -7.71 15.49
N GLU A 245 20.96 -7.26 14.23
CA GLU A 245 20.89 -5.85 13.84
C GLU A 245 20.30 -5.68 12.43
N ILE A 246 19.59 -4.58 12.19
CA ILE A 246 19.47 -3.96 10.86
C ILE A 246 20.34 -2.71 10.84
N VAL A 247 21.23 -2.59 9.86
CA VAL A 247 22.05 -1.40 9.63
C VAL A 247 21.60 -0.73 8.34
N GLN A 248 21.27 0.58 8.37
CA GLN A 248 21.03 1.38 7.16
C GLN A 248 22.21 2.31 6.89
N ARG A 249 22.63 2.41 5.62
CA ARG A 249 23.63 3.37 5.12
C ARG A 249 23.47 3.61 3.60
N PRO A 250 23.98 4.72 3.04
CA PRO A 250 24.04 4.89 1.60
C PRO A 250 24.91 3.84 0.88
N VAL A 251 24.53 3.43 -0.34
CA VAL A 251 25.29 2.45 -1.15
C VAL A 251 26.70 2.92 -1.53
N ASP A 252 26.93 4.24 -1.60
CA ASP A 252 28.23 4.85 -1.89
C ASP A 252 29.14 4.99 -0.65
N SER A 253 28.67 4.56 0.52
CA SER A 253 29.47 4.53 1.76
C SER A 253 30.55 3.46 1.74
N ALA A 254 31.75 3.86 1.30
CA ALA A 254 32.93 2.99 1.18
C ALA A 254 33.37 2.27 2.47
N THR A 255 32.95 2.74 3.65
CA THR A 255 33.09 2.05 4.93
C THR A 255 31.85 2.27 5.80
N SER A 256 31.50 1.31 6.66
CA SER A 256 30.42 1.46 7.65
C SER A 256 30.99 2.05 8.94
N THR A 257 30.59 3.27 9.29
CA THR A 257 31.04 4.03 10.47
C THR A 257 29.85 4.56 11.25
N ALA A 258 30.04 4.99 12.50
CA ALA A 258 28.95 5.57 13.31
C ALA A 258 28.38 6.90 12.75
N GLN A 259 29.13 7.55 11.84
CA GLN A 259 28.75 8.81 11.22
C GLN A 259 27.76 8.60 10.06
N ASN A 260 27.98 7.56 9.24
CA ASN A 260 27.24 7.30 7.99
C ASN A 260 26.29 6.09 8.05
N ARG A 261 25.88 5.67 9.26
CA ARG A 261 24.90 4.58 9.43
C ARG A 261 23.90 4.83 10.54
N LEU A 262 22.71 4.24 10.39
CA LEU A 262 21.76 3.97 11.48
C LEU A 262 21.85 2.49 11.85
N VAL A 263 21.65 2.15 13.13
CA VAL A 263 21.61 0.75 13.61
C VAL A 263 20.36 0.56 14.45
N LEU A 264 19.63 -0.51 14.18
CA LEU A 264 18.49 -0.98 14.95
C LEU A 264 18.83 -2.38 15.48
N SER A 265 19.04 -2.52 16.80
CA SER A 265 19.49 -3.78 17.41
C SER A 265 18.35 -4.51 18.14
N PHE A 266 18.45 -5.84 18.26
CA PHE A 266 17.41 -6.68 18.88
C PHE A 266 17.94 -7.47 20.09
N ALA A 267 17.18 -7.49 21.18
CA ALA A 267 17.44 -8.34 22.34
C ALA A 267 16.40 -9.46 22.43
N TYR A 268 16.83 -10.66 22.86
CA TYR A 268 16.03 -11.88 22.82
C TYR A 268 15.91 -12.57 24.18
N ASP A 269 14.81 -13.31 24.38
CA ASP A 269 14.69 -14.27 25.49
C ASP A 269 15.41 -15.60 25.19
N THR A 270 15.28 -16.56 26.11
CA THR A 270 15.79 -17.93 25.95
C THR A 270 15.05 -18.71 24.87
N SER A 271 13.80 -18.37 24.58
CA SER A 271 12.91 -19.06 23.64
C SER A 271 13.15 -18.65 22.18
N GLY A 272 13.66 -17.43 21.95
CA GLY A 272 13.85 -16.83 20.63
C GLY A 272 12.91 -15.66 20.30
N HIS A 273 12.11 -15.19 21.26
CA HIS A 273 11.28 -13.99 21.08
C HIS A 273 12.10 -12.71 21.29
N ILE A 274 11.82 -11.67 20.51
CA ILE A 274 12.35 -10.31 20.68
C ILE A 274 11.70 -9.70 21.93
N ILE A 275 12.52 -9.40 22.94
CA ILE A 275 12.10 -8.71 24.19
C ILE A 275 12.47 -7.22 24.20
N ALA A 276 13.36 -6.79 23.31
CA ALA A 276 13.59 -5.37 23.05
C ALA A 276 14.00 -5.08 21.61
N VAL A 277 13.50 -3.96 21.08
CA VAL A 277 13.99 -3.30 19.86
C VAL A 277 14.69 -2.02 20.31
N VAL A 278 15.96 -1.84 19.95
CA VAL A 278 16.83 -0.75 20.41
C VAL A 278 17.18 0.17 19.23
N PRO A 279 16.58 1.37 19.14
CA PRO A 279 16.91 2.37 18.13
C PRO A 279 18.31 2.99 18.31
N PRO A 280 18.79 3.80 17.33
CA PRO A 280 20.04 4.58 17.45
C PRO A 280 20.11 5.55 18.65
N SER A 281 18.98 5.83 19.31
CA SER A 281 18.88 6.62 20.53
C SER A 281 19.12 5.83 21.81
N GLY A 282 19.12 4.49 21.77
CA GLY A 282 19.18 3.62 22.95
C GLY A 282 17.85 3.53 23.71
N ASN A 283 16.83 4.29 23.32
CA ASN A 283 15.50 4.27 23.91
C ASN A 283 14.74 3.02 23.43
N ALA A 284 14.87 1.91 24.17
CA ALA A 284 14.37 0.62 23.72
C ALA A 284 12.85 0.44 23.89
N VAL A 285 12.17 -0.04 22.84
CA VAL A 285 10.81 -0.58 22.97
C VAL A 285 10.92 -1.99 23.53
N HIS A 286 10.16 -2.28 24.58
CA HIS A 286 10.16 -3.58 25.26
C HIS A 286 8.89 -4.38 24.99
N TYR A 287 9.03 -5.70 24.95
CA TYR A 287 7.97 -6.65 24.60
C TYR A 287 7.86 -7.73 25.68
N SER A 288 6.65 -8.10 26.08
CA SER A 288 6.42 -9.18 27.05
C SER A 288 5.44 -10.23 26.51
N TYR A 289 5.63 -11.48 26.92
CA TYR A 289 4.94 -12.65 26.38
C TYR A 289 4.18 -13.40 27.47
N ASP A 290 3.04 -13.99 27.10
CA ASP A 290 2.30 -14.90 27.98
C ASP A 290 2.97 -16.29 28.07
N ALA A 291 2.46 -17.16 28.93
CA ALA A 291 2.97 -18.51 29.11
C ALA A 291 2.75 -19.46 27.89
N LYS A 292 2.12 -18.98 26.81
CA LYS A 292 1.95 -19.69 25.53
C LYS A 292 2.84 -19.10 24.42
N GLY A 293 3.58 -18.02 24.69
CA GLY A 293 4.36 -17.29 23.68
C GLY A 293 3.53 -16.35 22.82
N ASN A 294 2.33 -15.93 23.24
CA ASN A 294 1.63 -14.80 22.61
C ASN A 294 2.26 -13.48 23.09
N LEU A 295 2.40 -12.48 22.22
CA LEU A 295 2.81 -11.13 22.62
C LEU A 295 1.71 -10.52 23.50
N ALA A 296 1.95 -10.44 24.80
CA ALA A 296 0.98 -9.97 25.80
C ALA A 296 0.99 -8.45 25.95
N SER A 297 2.15 -7.81 25.78
CA SER A 297 2.25 -6.36 25.94
C SER A 297 3.45 -5.73 25.23
N VAL A 298 3.34 -4.44 24.93
CA VAL A 298 4.44 -3.60 24.45
C VAL A 298 4.55 -2.35 25.30
N THR A 299 5.77 -2.09 25.79
CA THR A 299 6.14 -0.91 26.57
C THR A 299 7.00 0.00 25.68
N PRO A 300 6.46 1.11 25.16
CA PRO A 300 7.30 2.17 24.61
C PRO A 300 8.24 2.70 25.72
N PRO A 301 9.48 3.09 25.40
CA PRO A 301 10.50 3.55 26.37
C PRO A 301 10.12 4.79 27.21
N TYR A 302 8.90 5.32 27.08
CA TYR A 302 8.49 6.64 27.55
C TYR A 302 7.21 6.65 28.39
N GLY A 303 6.61 5.49 28.68
CA GLY A 303 5.40 5.45 29.49
C GLY A 303 4.57 4.19 29.37
N THR A 304 3.25 4.36 29.37
CA THR A 304 2.28 3.31 29.64
C THR A 304 2.27 2.17 28.61
N LEU A 305 1.85 1.02 29.11
CA LEU A 305 1.83 -0.27 28.43
C LEU A 305 0.59 -0.43 27.54
N ARG A 306 0.79 -0.79 26.25
CA ARG A 306 -0.27 -1.33 25.39
C ARG A 306 -0.36 -2.84 25.59
N GLN A 307 -1.56 -3.39 25.78
CA GLN A 307 -1.74 -4.82 26.10
C GLN A 307 -2.66 -5.53 25.10
N TYR A 308 -2.42 -6.84 24.94
CA TYR A 308 -3.06 -7.71 23.97
C TYR A 308 -3.63 -8.94 24.69
N PHE A 309 -4.90 -9.24 24.45
CA PHE A 309 -5.68 -10.23 25.20
C PHE A 309 -6.02 -11.44 24.32
N TYR A 310 -5.90 -12.65 24.87
CA TYR A 310 -6.10 -13.93 24.16
C TYR A 310 -7.01 -14.84 24.98
N GLU A 311 -8.25 -14.38 25.19
CA GLU A 311 -9.19 -14.92 26.18
C GLU A 311 -10.01 -16.12 25.66
N ASP A 312 -10.03 -16.38 24.35
CA ASP A 312 -10.80 -17.46 23.76
C ASP A 312 -10.09 -18.81 23.93
N VAL A 313 -10.63 -19.64 24.82
CA VAL A 313 -10.09 -20.98 25.12
C VAL A 313 -10.13 -21.94 23.92
N ARG A 314 -10.91 -21.65 22.88
CA ARG A 314 -10.96 -22.44 21.63
C ARG A 314 -9.78 -22.13 20.71
N PHE A 315 -9.29 -20.89 20.75
CA PHE A 315 -8.28 -20.37 19.84
C PHE A 315 -7.21 -19.65 20.68
N SER A 316 -6.32 -20.42 21.30
CA SER A 316 -5.43 -19.99 22.39
C SER A 316 -4.49 -18.82 22.08
N ASN A 317 -4.36 -18.48 20.80
CA ASN A 317 -3.46 -17.47 20.21
C ASN A 317 -4.27 -16.41 19.42
N ALA A 318 -5.60 -16.41 19.54
CA ALA A 318 -6.48 -15.46 18.87
C ALA A 318 -6.70 -14.21 19.73
N LEU A 319 -6.31 -13.05 19.20
CA LEU A 319 -6.48 -11.74 19.83
C LEU A 319 -7.97 -11.44 20.03
N THR A 320 -8.43 -11.44 21.28
CA THR A 320 -9.79 -11.09 21.69
C THR A 320 -9.95 -9.62 22.06
N GLY A 321 -8.87 -8.87 22.30
CA GLY A 321 -8.95 -7.44 22.56
C GLY A 321 -7.60 -6.74 22.74
N VAL A 322 -7.64 -5.41 22.75
CA VAL A 322 -6.50 -4.52 23.02
C VAL A 322 -6.87 -3.47 24.07
N THR A 323 -5.98 -3.22 25.04
CA THR A 323 -6.02 -1.98 25.86
C THR A 323 -4.97 -0.99 25.37
N ASP A 324 -5.35 0.29 25.37
CA ASP A 324 -4.48 1.40 25.04
C ASP A 324 -3.60 1.85 26.22
N GLU A 325 -2.82 2.90 25.99
CA GLU A 325 -1.92 3.53 26.96
C GLU A 325 -2.66 4.26 28.12
N SER A 326 -4.00 4.30 28.13
CA SER A 326 -4.81 4.70 29.29
C SER A 326 -5.26 3.52 30.15
N GLY A 327 -5.06 2.28 29.67
CA GLY A 327 -5.62 1.05 30.24
C GLY A 327 -7.06 0.74 29.78
N SER A 328 -7.61 1.52 28.84
CA SER A 328 -8.97 1.34 28.33
C SER A 328 -9.01 0.31 27.20
N ARG A 329 -9.98 -0.61 27.21
CA ARG A 329 -10.12 -1.64 26.17
C ARG A 329 -10.75 -1.03 24.91
N ILE A 330 -9.91 -0.68 23.94
CA ILE A 330 -10.32 0.07 22.73
C ILE A 330 -10.96 -0.79 21.63
N ALA A 331 -10.74 -2.10 21.64
CA ALA A 331 -11.29 -3.03 20.67
C ALA A 331 -11.46 -4.43 21.25
N THR A 332 -12.45 -5.18 20.75
CA THR A 332 -12.77 -6.56 21.11
C THR A 332 -13.20 -7.33 19.87
N TRP A 333 -12.60 -8.49 19.59
CA TRP A 333 -12.95 -9.37 18.47
C TRP A 333 -13.53 -10.69 19.02
N ASN A 334 -14.67 -11.12 18.48
CA ASN A 334 -15.33 -12.38 18.84
C ASN A 334 -15.26 -13.34 17.64
N TYR A 335 -14.96 -14.62 17.89
CA TYR A 335 -14.74 -15.61 16.82
C TYR A 335 -15.88 -16.63 16.69
N ASP A 336 -16.18 -17.05 15.45
CA ASP A 336 -17.12 -18.13 15.16
C ASP A 336 -16.54 -19.52 15.50
N ALA A 337 -17.22 -20.61 15.13
CA ALA A 337 -16.73 -21.97 15.38
C ALA A 337 -15.52 -22.38 14.51
N SER A 338 -15.17 -21.58 13.51
CA SER A 338 -14.08 -21.82 12.54
C SER A 338 -12.89 -20.87 12.73
N GLY A 339 -12.85 -20.08 13.81
CA GLY A 339 -11.76 -19.15 14.09
C GLY A 339 -11.77 -17.90 13.22
N ARG A 340 -12.94 -17.50 12.70
CA ARG A 340 -13.16 -16.29 11.90
C ARG A 340 -13.90 -15.25 12.72
N VAL A 341 -13.61 -13.97 12.57
CA VAL A 341 -14.29 -12.92 13.36
C VAL A 341 -15.78 -12.84 13.01
N ALA A 342 -16.64 -13.04 14.00
CA ALA A 342 -18.10 -12.87 13.89
C ALA A 342 -18.56 -11.45 14.25
N SER A 343 -17.84 -10.75 15.12
CA SER A 343 -18.09 -9.34 15.43
C SER A 343 -16.88 -8.62 16.01
N VAL A 344 -16.85 -7.31 15.82
CA VAL A 344 -15.89 -6.38 16.43
C VAL A 344 -16.66 -5.31 17.20
N THR A 345 -16.25 -5.06 18.44
CA THR A 345 -16.87 -4.05 19.30
C THR A 345 -15.85 -3.11 19.95
N HIS A 346 -16.26 -1.86 20.10
CA HIS A 346 -15.49 -0.77 20.68
C HIS A 346 -16.32 -0.07 21.79
N PRO A 347 -15.68 0.74 22.67
CA PRO A 347 -16.41 1.56 23.65
C PRO A 347 -17.35 2.57 22.97
N ASP A 348 -16.91 3.14 21.84
CA ASP A 348 -17.75 3.87 20.90
C ASP A 348 -18.53 2.86 20.03
N THR A 349 -19.83 2.76 20.28
CA THR A 349 -20.69 1.78 19.62
C THR A 349 -21.00 2.11 18.16
N THR A 350 -20.69 3.31 17.67
CA THR A 350 -20.89 3.67 16.25
C THR A 350 -19.97 2.87 15.33
N ARG A 351 -18.82 2.44 15.85
CA ARG A 351 -17.77 1.67 15.15
C ARG A 351 -17.99 0.16 15.20
N ASN A 352 -19.04 -0.32 15.86
CA ASN A 352 -19.32 -1.75 16.01
C ASN A 352 -19.74 -2.38 14.68
N ALA A 353 -19.24 -3.58 14.41
CA ALA A 353 -19.56 -4.33 13.20
C ALA A 353 -19.75 -5.83 13.47
N SER A 354 -20.55 -6.47 12.62
CA SER A 354 -20.80 -7.91 12.62
C SER A 354 -20.54 -8.49 11.22
N LEU A 355 -20.02 -9.72 11.18
CA LEU A 355 -19.66 -10.41 9.94
C LEU A 355 -20.32 -11.78 9.89
N SER A 356 -20.84 -12.15 8.71
CA SER A 356 -21.43 -13.46 8.46
C SER A 356 -20.96 -14.01 7.11
N TYR A 357 -20.56 -15.28 7.10
CA TYR A 357 -19.82 -15.90 6.00
C TYR A 357 -20.69 -16.88 5.21
N GLY A 358 -20.79 -16.66 3.90
CA GLY A 358 -21.46 -17.54 2.94
C GLY A 358 -20.47 -18.31 2.05
N SER A 359 -21.01 -19.05 1.07
CA SER A 359 -20.19 -19.76 0.08
C SER A 359 -19.57 -18.78 -0.92
N GLY A 360 -18.33 -18.35 -0.66
CA GLY A 360 -17.62 -17.36 -1.49
C GLY A 360 -18.11 -15.92 -1.30
N THR A 361 -18.84 -15.65 -0.22
CA THR A 361 -19.38 -14.32 0.11
C THR A 361 -19.20 -14.00 1.60
N THR A 362 -19.23 -12.72 1.96
CA THR A 362 -19.26 -12.27 3.34
C THR A 362 -20.11 -11.01 3.47
N THR A 363 -21.06 -11.03 4.39
CA THR A 363 -21.94 -9.91 4.68
C THR A 363 -21.49 -9.25 5.97
N VAL A 364 -21.11 -7.98 5.85
CA VAL A 364 -20.73 -7.08 6.94
C VAL A 364 -21.92 -6.19 7.26
N THR A 365 -22.24 -6.01 8.55
CA THR A 365 -23.28 -5.10 9.02
C THR A 365 -22.74 -4.23 10.15
N ASP A 366 -22.85 -2.92 9.96
CA ASP A 366 -22.33 -1.84 10.80
C ASP A 366 -23.32 -0.64 10.79
N LEU A 367 -22.93 0.53 11.31
CA LEU A 367 -23.79 1.72 11.36
C LEU A 367 -24.14 2.30 9.97
N SER A 368 -23.33 2.06 8.93
CA SER A 368 -23.63 2.48 7.56
C SER A 368 -24.73 1.64 6.90
N GLY A 369 -25.01 0.45 7.45
CA GLY A 369 -25.99 -0.52 6.98
C GLY A 369 -25.37 -1.91 6.76
N THR A 370 -25.74 -2.56 5.67
CA THR A 370 -25.27 -3.92 5.33
C THR A 370 -24.57 -3.92 3.97
N SER A 371 -23.34 -4.44 3.94
CA SER A 371 -22.52 -4.58 2.73
C SER A 371 -22.18 -6.05 2.48
N THR A 372 -22.39 -6.54 1.26
CA THR A 372 -22.06 -7.92 0.85
C THR A 372 -20.88 -7.93 -0.12
N TYR A 373 -19.81 -8.61 0.29
CA TYR A 373 -18.62 -8.89 -0.48
C TYR A 373 -18.76 -10.27 -1.14
N SER A 374 -18.33 -10.39 -2.40
CA SER A 374 -18.29 -11.64 -3.16
C SER A 374 -16.89 -11.83 -3.75
N PHE A 375 -16.36 -13.06 -3.67
CA PHE A 375 -14.96 -13.37 -3.92
C PHE A 375 -14.77 -14.42 -5.04
N SER A 376 -13.64 -14.34 -5.75
CA SER A 376 -13.23 -15.38 -6.71
C SER A 376 -12.60 -16.56 -5.97
N THR A 377 -13.34 -17.66 -5.83
CA THR A 377 -12.89 -18.88 -5.12
C THR A 377 -11.90 -19.75 -5.90
N SER A 378 -11.63 -19.43 -7.17
CA SER A 378 -10.67 -20.13 -8.05
C SER A 378 -9.23 -19.58 -7.97
N ASP A 379 -8.96 -18.67 -7.05
CA ASP A 379 -7.73 -17.87 -6.95
C ASP A 379 -7.58 -17.33 -5.51
N THR A 380 -6.79 -16.26 -5.28
CA THR A 380 -6.54 -15.60 -3.99
C THR A 380 -7.76 -14.91 -3.33
N LEU A 381 -8.99 -15.41 -3.51
CA LEU A 381 -10.22 -14.85 -2.92
C LEU A 381 -10.47 -13.38 -3.30
N ARG A 382 -10.04 -12.97 -4.50
CA ARG A 382 -10.15 -11.57 -4.96
C ARG A 382 -11.60 -11.06 -4.98
N PRO A 383 -11.89 -9.86 -4.46
CA PRO A 383 -13.22 -9.26 -4.56
C PRO A 383 -13.66 -9.08 -6.02
N ILE A 384 -14.77 -9.72 -6.39
CA ILE A 384 -15.43 -9.60 -7.71
C ILE A 384 -16.67 -8.71 -7.66
N SER A 385 -17.31 -8.59 -6.49
CA SER A 385 -18.39 -7.63 -6.25
C SER A 385 -18.39 -7.18 -4.79
N ILE A 386 -18.70 -5.92 -4.56
CA ILE A 386 -18.99 -5.34 -3.23
C ILE A 386 -20.29 -4.56 -3.39
N THR A 387 -21.37 -5.04 -2.77
CA THR A 387 -22.69 -4.39 -2.79
C THR A 387 -22.90 -3.67 -1.47
N THR A 388 -23.05 -2.35 -1.49
CA THR A 388 -23.27 -1.50 -0.31
C THR A 388 -24.66 -0.83 -0.37
N PRO A 389 -25.15 -0.23 0.73
CA PRO A 389 -26.50 0.38 0.78
C PRO A 389 -26.77 1.49 -0.25
N GLY A 390 -25.74 2.14 -0.81
CA GLY A 390 -25.87 3.14 -1.86
C GLY A 390 -25.17 2.77 -3.17
N GLY A 391 -24.91 1.49 -3.43
CA GLY A 391 -24.44 1.03 -4.74
C GLY A 391 -23.50 -0.17 -4.71
N ALA A 392 -23.31 -0.80 -5.88
CA ALA A 392 -22.42 -1.94 -6.06
C ALA A 392 -21.20 -1.57 -6.91
N VAL A 393 -20.03 -2.11 -6.52
CA VAL A 393 -18.77 -2.04 -7.27
C VAL A 393 -18.38 -3.44 -7.70
N SER A 394 -18.24 -3.68 -9.01
CA SER A 394 -17.86 -4.98 -9.57
C SER A 394 -16.53 -4.94 -10.30
N ARG A 395 -15.80 -6.07 -10.28
CA ARG A 395 -14.48 -6.24 -10.91
C ARG A 395 -14.45 -7.51 -11.75
N ALA A 396 -13.89 -7.41 -12.95
CA ALA A 396 -13.59 -8.54 -13.82
C ALA A 396 -12.10 -8.59 -14.12
N TRP A 397 -11.51 -9.78 -14.02
CA TRP A 397 -10.08 -10.05 -14.19
C TRP A 397 -9.86 -10.90 -15.45
N ASP A 398 -8.65 -10.88 -16.02
CA ASP A 398 -8.26 -11.81 -17.08
C ASP A 398 -7.59 -13.10 -16.54
N THR A 399 -7.25 -14.02 -17.43
CA THR A 399 -6.64 -15.32 -17.09
C THR A 399 -5.18 -15.25 -16.63
N ALA A 400 -4.48 -14.13 -16.86
CA ALA A 400 -3.16 -13.87 -16.28
C ALA A 400 -3.28 -13.22 -14.89
N GLY A 401 -4.45 -12.68 -14.57
CA GLY A 401 -4.79 -12.05 -13.30
C GLY A 401 -4.84 -10.53 -13.36
N ASN A 402 -4.75 -9.90 -14.54
CA ASN A 402 -4.81 -8.44 -14.63
C ASN A 402 -6.26 -7.94 -14.51
N LEU A 403 -6.48 -6.72 -14.01
CA LEU A 403 -7.82 -6.13 -13.96
C LEU A 403 -8.29 -5.78 -15.38
N LYS A 404 -9.39 -6.36 -15.83
CA LYS A 404 -9.96 -6.10 -17.16
C LYS A 404 -11.03 -5.00 -17.14
N GLN A 405 -11.86 -4.97 -16.10
CA GLN A 405 -12.94 -3.99 -15.96
C GLN A 405 -13.30 -3.74 -14.49
N ARG A 406 -13.63 -2.49 -14.13
CA ARG A 406 -14.20 -2.04 -12.86
C ARG A 406 -15.46 -1.22 -13.15
N THR A 407 -16.60 -1.62 -12.59
CA THR A 407 -17.86 -0.85 -12.65
C THR A 407 -18.17 -0.29 -11.27
N THR A 408 -18.55 0.98 -11.19
CA THR A 408 -19.07 1.66 -9.98
C THR A 408 -20.48 2.20 -10.28
N PRO A 409 -21.21 2.76 -9.30
CA PRO A 409 -22.50 3.43 -9.58
C PRO A 409 -22.39 4.60 -10.58
N ASP A 410 -21.24 5.26 -10.59
CA ASP A 410 -20.97 6.52 -11.28
C ASP A 410 -20.45 6.32 -12.71
N GLY A 411 -19.93 5.12 -13.01
CA GLY A 411 -19.28 4.83 -14.27
C GLY A 411 -18.65 3.45 -14.40
N ASN A 412 -17.95 3.26 -15.52
CA ASN A 412 -17.28 2.01 -15.87
C ASN A 412 -15.88 2.32 -16.42
N THR A 413 -14.86 1.57 -15.97
CA THR A 413 -13.48 1.66 -16.45
C THR A 413 -13.00 0.31 -16.98
N GLN A 414 -12.47 0.27 -18.20
CA GLN A 414 -11.94 -0.93 -18.87
C GLN A 414 -10.45 -0.75 -19.18
N TYR A 415 -9.67 -1.82 -19.00
CA TYR A 415 -8.20 -1.82 -19.14
C TYR A 415 -7.75 -2.84 -20.20
N THR A 416 -6.60 -2.56 -20.80
CA THR A 416 -5.91 -3.40 -21.78
C THR A 416 -4.41 -3.44 -21.48
N TRP A 417 -3.82 -4.61 -21.74
CA TRP A 417 -2.51 -5.00 -21.24
C TRP A 417 -1.65 -5.55 -22.38
N ASP A 418 -0.34 -5.37 -22.32
CA ASP A 418 0.59 -5.95 -23.30
C ASP A 418 0.92 -7.43 -22.99
N SER A 419 1.72 -8.06 -23.86
CA SER A 419 2.19 -9.44 -23.68
C SER A 419 3.14 -9.64 -22.49
N ALA A 420 3.55 -8.55 -21.80
CA ALA A 420 4.30 -8.57 -20.56
C ALA A 420 3.41 -8.30 -19.33
N ASN A 421 2.07 -8.30 -19.48
CA ASN A 421 1.09 -7.99 -18.43
C ASN A 421 1.19 -6.55 -17.86
N ARG A 422 1.61 -5.58 -18.68
CA ARG A 422 1.71 -4.16 -18.29
C ARG A 422 0.53 -3.36 -18.88
N PRO A 423 -0.06 -2.40 -18.15
CA PRO A 423 -1.23 -1.67 -18.62
C PRO A 423 -0.83 -0.66 -19.70
N ILE A 424 -1.35 -0.83 -20.93
CA ILE A 424 -1.02 0.02 -22.08
C ILE A 424 -2.13 1.02 -22.44
N LYS A 425 -3.38 0.71 -22.12
CA LYS A 425 -4.51 1.63 -22.34
C LYS A 425 -5.68 1.26 -21.44
N ALA A 426 -6.38 2.28 -20.96
CA ALA A 426 -7.65 2.15 -20.28
C ALA A 426 -8.55 3.33 -20.65
N PHE A 427 -9.83 3.13 -20.40
CA PHE A 427 -10.92 3.99 -20.86
C PHE A 427 -11.99 3.96 -19.78
N ALA A 428 -12.50 5.12 -19.38
CA ALA A 428 -13.71 5.21 -18.58
C ALA A 428 -14.81 6.02 -19.26
N THR A 429 -16.03 5.67 -18.89
CA THR A 429 -17.20 6.54 -18.98
C THR A 429 -17.69 6.80 -17.56
N VAL A 430 -17.64 8.05 -17.10
CA VAL A 430 -18.14 8.50 -15.79
C VAL A 430 -19.12 9.65 -16.04
N ALA A 431 -20.33 9.58 -15.48
CA ALA A 431 -21.41 10.55 -15.74
C ALA A 431 -21.67 10.87 -17.24
N GLY A 432 -21.35 9.92 -18.15
CA GLY A 432 -21.43 10.10 -19.60
C GLY A 432 -20.21 10.75 -20.26
N VAL A 433 -19.28 11.32 -19.50
CA VAL A 433 -18.00 11.84 -20.00
C VAL A 433 -17.05 10.67 -20.29
N LYS A 434 -16.43 10.67 -21.48
CA LYS A 434 -15.45 9.68 -21.90
C LYS A 434 -14.03 10.21 -21.73
N THR A 435 -13.19 9.43 -21.05
CA THR A 435 -11.77 9.76 -20.86
C THR A 435 -10.89 8.52 -21.06
N VAL A 436 -9.73 8.72 -21.67
CA VAL A 436 -8.82 7.65 -22.13
C VAL A 436 -7.39 8.01 -21.75
N THR A 437 -6.56 7.03 -21.41
CA THR A 437 -5.11 7.25 -21.32
C THR A 437 -4.40 6.10 -22.01
N THR A 438 -3.27 6.41 -22.66
CA THR A 438 -2.45 5.44 -23.40
C THR A 438 -1.02 5.54 -22.92
N ILE A 439 -0.33 4.41 -22.81
CA ILE A 439 1.00 4.27 -22.21
C ILE A 439 1.85 3.36 -23.11
N GLU A 440 3.04 3.82 -23.46
CA GLU A 440 4.05 3.00 -24.16
C GLU A 440 5.31 2.93 -23.31
N TYR A 441 5.86 1.72 -23.15
CA TYR A 441 6.99 1.43 -22.24
C TYR A 441 8.35 1.62 -22.92
N SER A 442 9.41 1.88 -22.16
CA SER A 442 10.79 2.06 -22.67
C SER A 442 11.44 0.79 -23.19
N ASP A 443 10.97 -0.36 -22.72
CA ASP A 443 11.55 -1.68 -22.96
C ASP A 443 10.47 -2.78 -22.82
N GLY A 444 10.86 -4.05 -22.80
CA GLY A 444 9.96 -5.20 -22.73
C GLY A 444 9.80 -5.86 -21.36
N SER A 445 10.41 -5.35 -20.28
CA SER A 445 10.50 -6.03 -18.98
C SER A 445 10.27 -5.14 -17.75
N SER A 446 10.54 -3.84 -17.83
CA SER A 446 10.28 -2.88 -16.77
C SER A 446 8.88 -2.26 -16.88
N LEU A 447 8.44 -1.54 -15.85
CA LEU A 447 7.21 -0.75 -15.84
C LEU A 447 7.46 0.75 -16.10
N ARG A 448 8.59 1.10 -16.74
CA ARG A 448 8.96 2.49 -17.04
C ARG A 448 8.30 2.96 -18.35
N PRO A 449 7.36 3.93 -18.35
CA PRO A 449 6.77 4.46 -19.56
C PRO A 449 7.75 5.39 -20.29
N HIS A 450 7.88 5.31 -21.62
CA HIS A 450 8.60 6.30 -22.42
C HIS A 450 7.66 7.38 -23.00
N LEU A 451 6.37 7.05 -23.18
CA LEU A 451 5.29 7.98 -23.53
C LEU A 451 4.03 7.70 -22.70
N VAL A 452 3.30 8.76 -22.33
CA VAL A 452 1.98 8.74 -21.69
C VAL A 452 1.10 9.83 -22.31
N ALA A 453 -0.08 9.48 -22.83
CA ALA A 453 -1.06 10.43 -23.37
C ALA A 453 -2.36 10.41 -22.57
N THR A 454 -2.77 11.57 -22.06
CA THR A 454 -3.98 11.85 -21.25
C THR A 454 -4.85 12.92 -21.95
N PRO A 455 -6.14 13.10 -21.57
CA PRO A 455 -6.89 14.34 -21.75
C PRO A 455 -6.02 15.59 -21.80
N GLY A 456 -6.01 16.25 -22.96
CA GLY A 456 -5.32 17.51 -23.20
C GLY A 456 -3.79 17.47 -23.18
N LYS A 457 -3.11 16.31 -23.05
CA LYS A 457 -1.64 16.25 -22.90
C LYS A 457 -0.97 14.99 -23.43
N VAL A 458 0.28 15.14 -23.89
CA VAL A 458 1.24 14.05 -24.11
C VAL A 458 2.51 14.33 -23.32
N ARG A 459 3.03 13.29 -22.65
CA ARG A 459 4.21 13.29 -21.80
C ARG A 459 5.23 12.26 -22.29
N ALA A 460 6.50 12.61 -22.27
CA ALA A 460 7.62 11.78 -22.70
C ALA A 460 8.71 11.70 -21.62
N PHE A 461 9.35 10.54 -21.49
CA PHE A 461 10.30 10.23 -20.43
C PHE A 461 11.59 9.62 -21.01
N VAL A 462 12.74 9.99 -20.46
CA VAL A 462 14.07 9.49 -20.82
C VAL A 462 14.79 9.04 -19.55
N TYR A 463 15.46 7.89 -19.64
CA TYR A 463 16.04 7.18 -18.50
C TYR A 463 17.55 6.95 -18.69
N ASP A 464 18.30 6.87 -17.58
CA ASP A 464 19.66 6.31 -17.58
C ASP A 464 19.67 4.76 -17.48
N SER A 465 20.85 4.15 -17.38
CA SER A 465 21.02 2.69 -17.29
C SER A 465 20.50 2.06 -16.00
N ASN A 466 20.42 2.84 -14.92
CA ASN A 466 19.85 2.41 -13.63
C ASN A 466 18.32 2.60 -13.68
N GLY A 467 17.90 3.54 -14.52
CA GLY A 467 16.56 3.89 -14.93
C GLY A 467 15.96 5.03 -14.12
N ASN A 468 16.81 5.98 -13.71
CA ASN A 468 16.38 7.25 -13.14
C ASN A 468 15.93 8.19 -14.27
N VAL A 469 15.00 9.12 -14.03
CA VAL A 469 14.40 9.98 -15.08
C VAL A 469 15.34 11.14 -15.42
N THR A 470 16.25 10.95 -16.36
CA THR A 470 17.16 12.01 -16.83
C THR A 470 16.45 13.09 -17.64
N GLY A 471 15.26 12.82 -18.18
CA GLY A 471 14.47 13.80 -18.91
C GLY A 471 12.96 13.54 -18.87
N TYR A 472 12.20 14.63 -18.72
CA TYR A 472 10.76 14.69 -18.88
C TYR A 472 10.40 15.80 -19.87
N ALA A 473 9.40 15.58 -20.71
CA ALA A 473 8.76 16.63 -21.49
C ALA A 473 7.24 16.46 -21.51
N GLU A 474 6.50 17.53 -21.26
CA GLU A 474 5.05 17.60 -21.38
C GLU A 474 4.65 18.62 -22.44
N ARG A 475 3.65 18.27 -23.24
CA ARG A 475 3.02 19.15 -24.22
C ARG A 475 1.51 19.09 -24.07
N GLN A 476 0.87 20.25 -24.05
CA GLN A 476 -0.58 20.35 -24.17
C GLN A 476 -1.03 19.90 -25.59
N THR A 477 -2.27 19.43 -25.73
CA THR A 477 -2.87 18.96 -26.98
C THR A 477 -4.34 19.39 -27.09
N THR A 478 -4.94 19.26 -28.27
CA THR A 478 -6.39 19.43 -28.46
C THR A 478 -7.22 18.20 -28.07
N ASP A 479 -6.60 17.09 -27.68
CA ASP A 479 -7.27 15.81 -27.40
C ASP A 479 -7.83 15.75 -25.97
N LEU A 480 -8.84 16.59 -25.69
CA LEU A 480 -9.43 16.73 -24.35
C LEU A 480 -10.08 15.46 -23.78
N THR A 481 -10.26 14.39 -24.57
CA THR A 481 -10.71 13.07 -24.07
C THR A 481 -9.60 12.02 -24.02
N GLY A 482 -8.41 12.29 -24.59
CA GLY A 482 -7.30 11.34 -24.71
C GLY A 482 -7.54 10.22 -25.74
N GLU A 483 -8.52 10.37 -26.63
CA GLU A 483 -8.94 9.34 -27.58
C GLU A 483 -7.99 9.17 -28.77
N GLN A 484 -7.30 10.25 -29.18
CA GLN A 484 -6.23 10.22 -30.16
C GLN A 484 -4.93 9.65 -29.55
N GLY A 485 -4.76 9.82 -28.23
CA GLY A 485 -3.66 9.22 -27.46
C GLY A 485 -2.30 9.70 -27.97
N MET A 486 -1.39 8.78 -28.31
CA MET A 486 -0.07 9.14 -28.84
C MET A 486 -0.10 9.84 -30.20
N GLN A 487 -1.25 9.88 -30.89
CA GLN A 487 -1.45 10.61 -32.15
C GLN A 487 -2.04 12.02 -31.93
N ALA A 488 -2.28 12.44 -30.68
CA ALA A 488 -2.80 13.76 -30.35
C ALA A 488 -1.86 14.88 -30.82
N ILE A 489 -2.39 15.87 -31.52
CA ILE A 489 -1.60 17.01 -32.01
C ILE A 489 -1.21 17.90 -30.83
N ALA A 490 0.10 18.09 -30.63
CA ALA A 490 0.64 19.01 -29.64
C ALA A 490 0.32 20.47 -29.99
N THR A 491 -0.35 21.17 -29.08
CA THR A 491 -0.81 22.55 -29.24
C THR A 491 -0.76 23.29 -27.91
N GLY A 492 0.12 24.29 -27.80
CA GLY A 492 0.26 25.14 -26.61
C GLY A 492 1.61 24.95 -25.93
N SER A 493 1.65 25.24 -24.62
CA SER A 493 2.89 25.36 -23.85
C SER A 493 3.59 24.01 -23.66
N GLN A 494 4.92 24.03 -23.68
CA GLN A 494 5.78 22.89 -23.40
C GLN A 494 6.56 23.09 -22.09
N LEU A 495 6.40 22.14 -21.16
CA LEU A 495 7.23 21.99 -19.97
C LEU A 495 8.30 20.93 -20.24
N VAL A 496 9.55 21.19 -19.84
CA VAL A 496 10.66 20.22 -19.90
C VAL A 496 11.41 20.24 -18.58
N VAL A 497 11.75 19.06 -18.05
CA VAL A 497 12.66 18.92 -16.91
C VAL A 497 13.83 18.03 -17.33
N GLY A 498 15.05 18.53 -17.18
CA GLY A 498 16.28 17.74 -17.36
C GLY A 498 16.93 17.49 -16.00
N ALA A 499 17.23 16.24 -15.66
CA ALA A 499 17.74 15.85 -14.35
C ALA A 499 19.07 15.07 -14.43
N ARG A 500 19.82 15.07 -13.32
CA ARG A 500 21.07 14.32 -13.15
C ARG A 500 21.13 13.68 -11.78
N TYR A 501 21.79 12.52 -11.72
CA TYR A 501 21.89 11.68 -10.52
C TYR A 501 23.34 11.38 -10.18
N ASP A 502 23.61 11.04 -8.92
CA ASP A 502 24.90 10.52 -8.47
C ASP A 502 25.02 8.99 -8.63
N GLY A 503 26.16 8.43 -8.22
CA GLY A 503 26.41 6.98 -8.26
C GLY A 503 25.54 6.16 -7.30
N ALA A 504 24.80 6.81 -6.40
CA ALA A 504 23.78 6.22 -5.53
C ALA A 504 22.35 6.50 -6.04
N ASN A 505 22.19 6.96 -7.30
CA ASN A 505 20.92 7.37 -7.92
C ASN A 505 20.20 8.56 -7.25
N ARG A 506 20.84 9.28 -6.32
CA ARG A 506 20.22 10.44 -5.66
C ARG A 506 20.27 11.64 -6.61
N LEU A 507 19.21 12.46 -6.62
CA LEU A 507 19.08 13.60 -7.52
C LEU A 507 20.10 14.70 -7.21
N LEU A 508 21.02 14.99 -8.13
CA LEU A 508 22.01 16.08 -7.98
C LEU A 508 21.49 17.44 -8.48
N SER A 509 20.76 17.44 -9.60
CA SER A 509 20.25 18.66 -10.23
C SER A 509 19.00 18.42 -11.07
N ALA A 510 18.08 19.37 -11.11
CA ALA A 510 16.92 19.35 -12.00
C ALA A 510 16.61 20.75 -12.56
N THR A 511 16.78 20.93 -13.87
CA THR A 511 16.52 22.20 -14.57
C THR A 511 15.13 22.16 -15.21
N VAL A 512 14.25 23.09 -14.81
CA VAL A 512 12.88 23.22 -15.31
C VAL A 512 12.78 24.34 -16.35
N THR A 513 12.20 24.02 -17.50
CA THR A 513 12.12 24.91 -18.67
C THR A 513 10.68 24.97 -19.19
N GLN A 514 10.11 26.18 -19.26
CA GLN A 514 8.80 26.45 -19.86
C GLN A 514 9.01 27.17 -21.20
N ASP A 515 8.47 26.64 -22.29
CA ASP A 515 8.52 27.23 -23.63
C ASP A 515 9.94 27.67 -24.08
N GLY A 516 10.94 26.85 -23.72
CA GLY A 516 12.35 27.09 -24.03
C GLY A 516 13.07 28.07 -23.09
N LYS A 517 12.38 28.65 -22.11
CA LYS A 517 12.97 29.49 -21.06
C LYS A 517 13.12 28.71 -19.76
N THR A 518 14.31 28.66 -19.19
CA THR A 518 14.53 28.13 -17.82
C THR A 518 13.73 28.96 -16.81
N VAL A 519 12.93 28.29 -16.01
CA VAL A 519 12.08 28.89 -14.95
C VAL A 519 12.53 28.50 -13.55
N GLU A 520 13.20 27.35 -13.40
CA GLU A 520 13.79 26.88 -12.14
C GLU A 520 15.06 26.07 -12.48
N ASP A 521 16.09 26.09 -11.63
CA ASP A 521 17.32 25.33 -11.82
C ASP A 521 17.83 24.80 -10.47
N TRP A 522 17.33 23.63 -10.10
CA TRP A 522 17.54 23.02 -8.79
C TRP A 522 18.88 22.29 -8.70
N THR A 523 19.51 22.41 -7.53
CA THR A 523 20.70 21.67 -7.12
C THR A 523 20.51 21.14 -5.69
N TYR A 524 21.01 19.94 -5.44
CA TYR A 524 20.88 19.25 -4.16
C TYR A 524 22.25 18.71 -3.71
N THR A 525 22.47 18.63 -2.40
CA THR A 525 23.59 17.90 -1.81
C THR A 525 23.13 17.07 -0.63
N TYR A 526 23.82 15.97 -0.35
CA TYR A 526 23.46 15.00 0.68
C TYR A 526 24.46 15.00 1.83
N ASP A 527 24.00 14.63 3.03
CA ASP A 527 24.88 14.36 4.17
C ASP A 527 25.45 12.93 4.12
N ALA A 528 26.31 12.58 5.08
CA ALA A 528 26.96 11.29 5.12
C ALA A 528 26.00 10.09 5.27
N ARG A 529 24.72 10.32 5.63
CA ARG A 529 23.67 9.30 5.76
C ARG A 529 22.67 9.35 4.60
N GLY A 530 22.99 10.06 3.51
CA GLY A 530 22.15 10.11 2.31
C GLY A 530 20.94 11.03 2.40
N ASN A 531 20.74 11.73 3.52
CA ASN A 531 19.64 12.69 3.68
C ASN A 531 19.99 14.03 3.01
N ILE A 532 18.98 14.79 2.55
CA ILE A 532 19.21 16.12 1.94
C ILE A 532 19.89 17.05 2.97
N ALA A 533 21.05 17.59 2.61
CA ALA A 533 21.78 18.57 3.40
C ALA A 533 21.54 20.01 2.92
N LEU A 534 21.44 20.21 1.60
CA LEU A 534 21.19 21.52 0.97
C LEU A 534 20.33 21.32 -0.28
N THR A 535 19.35 22.20 -0.47
CA THR A 535 18.61 22.38 -1.73
C THR A 535 18.71 23.86 -2.13
N ARG A 536 18.90 24.13 -3.42
CA ARG A 536 18.96 25.50 -3.96
C ARG A 536 18.37 25.56 -5.37
N ASP A 537 17.59 26.60 -5.65
CA ASP A 537 17.22 27.02 -7.00
C ASP A 537 18.09 28.22 -7.42
N ALA A 538 18.76 28.10 -8.57
CA ALA A 538 19.61 29.17 -9.10
C ALA A 538 18.82 30.29 -9.80
N VAL A 539 17.55 30.09 -10.16
CA VAL A 539 16.73 31.09 -10.87
C VAL A 539 16.10 32.10 -9.91
N SER A 540 15.45 31.65 -8.83
CA SER A 540 14.95 32.52 -7.76
C SER A 540 16.03 32.96 -6.77
N GLY A 541 17.15 32.23 -6.70
CA GLY A 541 18.18 32.40 -5.67
C GLY A 541 17.77 31.84 -4.30
N TRP A 542 16.65 31.12 -4.21
CA TRP A 542 16.21 30.45 -2.99
C TRP A 542 17.14 29.28 -2.63
N GLN A 543 17.40 29.11 -1.33
CA GLN A 543 18.12 27.96 -0.79
C GLN A 543 17.58 27.58 0.60
N MET A 544 17.73 26.31 0.97
CA MET A 544 17.51 25.80 2.32
C MET A 544 18.47 24.66 2.65
N LYS A 545 18.96 24.65 3.88
CA LYS A 545 19.96 23.71 4.40
C LYS A 545 19.46 23.09 5.71
N THR A 546 19.49 21.76 5.83
CA THR A 546 19.42 21.12 7.15
C THR A 546 20.78 21.26 7.83
N VAL A 547 20.80 21.94 8.97
CA VAL A 547 22.02 22.31 9.69
C VAL A 547 22.41 21.25 10.71
N ASP A 548 21.42 20.63 11.36
CA ASP A 548 21.60 19.67 12.44
C ASP A 548 20.51 18.57 12.40
N ARG A 549 20.88 17.33 12.72
CA ARG A 549 20.01 16.14 12.75
C ARG A 549 20.25 15.32 14.03
N SER A 550 19.25 14.56 14.47
CA SER A 550 19.41 13.61 15.56
C SER A 550 20.24 12.39 15.14
N ASN A 551 20.53 11.50 16.09
CA ASN A 551 21.01 10.15 15.82
C ASN A 551 19.96 9.25 15.15
N GLU A 552 18.72 9.70 15.02
CA GLU A 552 17.63 9.06 14.27
C GLU A 552 17.28 9.83 12.98
N ASP A 553 18.18 10.68 12.48
CA ASP A 553 18.03 11.52 11.28
C ASP A 553 16.89 12.57 11.28
N ARG A 554 16.22 12.79 12.42
CA ARG A 554 15.22 13.87 12.56
C ARG A 554 15.91 15.24 12.51
N ALA A 555 15.47 16.14 11.63
CA ALA A 555 16.01 17.49 11.50
C ALA A 555 15.75 18.34 12.76
N LYS A 556 16.82 18.82 13.41
CA LYS A 556 16.76 19.70 14.59
C LYS A 556 16.85 21.18 14.25
N THR A 557 17.60 21.52 13.20
CA THR A 557 17.73 22.91 12.72
C THR A 557 17.73 22.94 11.20
N ILE A 558 16.90 23.79 10.61
CA ILE A 558 16.80 24.00 9.16
C ILE A 558 16.85 25.50 8.87
N ALA A 559 17.80 25.95 8.07
CA ALA A 559 17.97 27.36 7.70
C ALA A 559 17.67 27.59 6.22
N SER A 560 16.88 28.62 5.89
CA SER A 560 16.52 29.04 4.54
C SER A 560 17.11 30.41 4.18
N SER A 561 16.90 30.87 2.94
CA SER A 561 17.09 32.29 2.56
C SER A 561 16.22 33.27 3.36
N SER A 562 15.18 32.79 4.06
CA SER A 562 14.16 33.59 4.75
C SER A 562 14.20 33.51 6.26
N GLY A 563 14.86 32.53 6.88
CA GLY A 563 14.94 32.39 8.34
C GLY A 563 15.54 31.06 8.79
N GLN A 564 15.39 30.74 10.08
CA GLN A 564 15.83 29.47 10.67
C GLN A 564 14.72 28.83 11.51
N ALA A 565 14.39 27.58 11.21
CA ALA A 565 13.62 26.72 12.11
C ALA A 565 14.54 25.96 13.06
N ASP A 566 14.16 25.89 14.33
CA ASP A 566 14.71 24.99 15.34
C ASP A 566 13.58 24.13 15.92
N ILE A 567 13.80 22.82 15.99
CA ILE A 567 12.79 21.80 16.26
C ILE A 567 13.24 20.89 17.41
N THR A 568 12.40 20.76 18.44
CA THR A 568 12.56 19.73 19.47
C THR A 568 11.52 18.63 19.29
N TYR A 569 11.91 17.42 19.64
CA TYR A 569 11.04 16.25 19.59
C TYR A 569 10.75 15.74 21.01
N ASP A 570 9.57 15.18 21.22
CA ASP A 570 9.39 14.20 22.27
C ASP A 570 10.19 12.94 21.93
N PRO A 571 10.42 12.03 22.89
CA PRO A 571 11.15 10.83 22.59
C PRO A 571 10.43 9.87 21.62
N ARG A 572 9.08 9.92 21.47
CA ARG A 572 8.35 9.20 20.40
C ARG A 572 8.69 9.73 18.99
N GLY A 573 9.44 10.83 18.89
CA GLY A 573 9.83 11.43 17.62
C GLY A 573 8.82 12.41 17.04
N ARG A 574 7.84 12.83 17.85
CA ARG A 574 6.80 13.83 17.53
C ARG A 574 7.29 15.22 17.96
N VAL A 575 6.88 16.29 17.28
CA VAL A 575 7.41 17.65 17.58
C VAL A 575 6.85 18.18 18.90
N THR A 576 7.71 18.57 19.85
CA THR A 576 7.31 19.21 21.12
C THR A 576 7.35 20.72 21.06
N SER A 577 8.32 21.28 20.35
CA SER A 577 8.40 22.71 20.10
C SER A 577 9.01 22.95 18.73
N PHE A 578 8.44 23.93 18.02
CA PHE A 578 8.94 24.45 16.76
C PHE A 578 9.10 25.95 16.92
N THR A 579 10.32 26.46 16.76
CA THR A 579 10.57 27.90 16.68
C THR A 579 11.05 28.25 15.28
N TYR A 580 10.63 29.40 14.76
CA TYR A 580 11.09 29.90 13.47
C TYR A 580 11.49 31.37 13.61
N ASP A 581 12.74 31.68 13.30
CA ASP A 581 13.35 33.01 13.42
C ASP A 581 13.50 33.64 12.03
N GLU A 582 12.65 34.62 11.72
CA GLU A 582 12.65 35.34 10.45
C GLU A 582 13.36 36.70 10.64
N PRO A 583 14.56 36.93 10.08
CA PRO A 583 15.24 38.22 10.16
C PRO A 583 14.49 39.32 9.39
N ALA A 584 14.71 40.58 9.77
CA ALA A 584 14.13 41.73 9.08
C ALA A 584 14.65 41.82 7.63
N GLY A 585 13.74 41.81 6.66
CA GLY A 585 14.05 41.89 5.23
C GLY A 585 12.99 42.66 4.44
N ILE A 586 13.26 42.94 3.17
CA ILE A 586 12.32 43.71 2.32
C ILE A 586 10.99 42.96 2.15
N ILE A 587 11.05 41.62 2.06
CA ILE A 587 9.92 40.72 1.79
C ILE A 587 8.91 40.66 2.95
N ASN A 588 9.38 40.74 4.21
CA ASN A 588 8.52 40.77 5.41
C ASN A 588 8.26 42.20 5.95
N GLY A 589 8.46 43.22 5.11
CA GLY A 589 8.18 44.62 5.47
C GLY A 589 9.17 45.25 6.45
N GLY A 590 10.37 44.69 6.59
CA GLY A 590 11.41 45.16 7.50
C GLY A 590 11.21 44.74 8.96
N LEU A 591 10.40 43.70 9.21
CA LEU A 591 10.10 43.20 10.55
C LEU A 591 10.84 41.88 10.80
N ALA A 592 11.71 41.84 11.80
CA ALA A 592 12.21 40.57 12.33
C ALA A 592 11.07 39.93 13.15
N ARG A 593 10.75 38.67 12.90
CA ARG A 593 9.65 37.96 13.57
C ARG A 593 10.08 36.55 13.97
N LYS A 594 10.04 36.26 15.27
CA LYS A 594 10.28 34.92 15.80
C LYS A 594 8.97 34.29 16.26
N LEU A 595 8.61 33.15 15.68
CA LEU A 595 7.52 32.27 16.13
C LEU A 595 8.08 31.25 17.14
N GLN A 596 7.27 30.89 18.13
CA GLN A 596 7.38 29.64 18.87
C GLN A 596 6.01 28.97 18.94
N VAL A 597 5.99 27.67 18.66
CA VAL A 597 4.82 26.80 18.72
C VAL A 597 5.16 25.65 19.66
N ASP A 598 4.40 25.50 20.74
CA ASP A 598 4.58 24.40 21.69
C ASP A 598 3.40 23.42 21.57
N TYR A 599 3.69 22.13 21.55
CA TYR A 599 2.73 21.05 21.27
C TYR A 599 2.57 20.11 22.47
N GLU A 600 1.34 19.73 22.77
CA GLU A 600 1.00 18.68 23.74
C GLU A 600 0.24 17.55 23.03
N TYR A 601 0.25 16.36 23.64
CA TYR A 601 -0.28 15.14 23.05
C TYR A 601 -1.17 14.36 24.02
N GLY A 602 -2.27 13.80 23.51
CA GLY A 602 -3.20 12.97 24.26
C GLY A 602 -2.67 11.57 24.61
N PRO A 603 -3.44 10.76 25.36
CA PRO A 603 -3.11 9.35 25.64
C PRO A 603 -3.11 8.50 24.36
N ASP A 604 -4.07 8.78 23.47
CA ASP A 604 -4.15 8.33 22.08
C ASP A 604 -3.00 8.89 21.21
N GLY A 605 -2.12 9.70 21.79
CA GLY A 605 -0.95 10.27 21.17
C GLY A 605 -1.20 11.29 20.06
N GLY A 606 -2.44 11.60 19.69
CA GLY A 606 -2.73 12.73 18.80
C GLY A 606 -2.37 14.06 19.45
N VAL A 607 -2.12 15.12 18.66
CA VAL A 607 -1.92 16.48 19.18
C VAL A 607 -3.19 16.88 19.95
N SER A 608 -3.09 17.07 21.26
CA SER A 608 -4.22 17.48 22.11
C SER A 608 -4.34 19.00 22.20
N THR A 609 -3.21 19.70 22.22
CA THR A 609 -3.14 21.16 22.12
C THR A 609 -1.91 21.57 21.33
N ARG A 610 -1.95 22.75 20.72
CA ARG A 610 -0.76 23.50 20.29
C ARG A 610 -0.97 24.96 20.71
N THR A 611 0.09 25.67 21.06
CA THR A 611 0.00 27.10 21.41
C THR A 611 1.05 27.90 20.67
N GLY A 612 0.62 28.94 19.96
CA GLY A 612 1.49 29.84 19.20
C GLY A 612 1.77 31.14 19.94
N LYS A 613 3.02 31.60 19.90
CA LYS A 613 3.43 32.93 20.34
C LYS A 613 4.46 33.53 19.39
N VAL A 614 4.41 34.85 19.20
CA VAL A 614 5.30 35.60 18.30
C VAL A 614 6.00 36.73 19.06
N SER A 615 7.29 36.91 18.81
CA SER A 615 8.05 38.13 19.10
C SER A 615 8.31 38.88 17.80
N THR A 616 8.16 40.21 17.81
CA THR A 616 8.50 41.09 16.67
C THR A 616 9.57 42.09 17.09
N ASN A 617 10.61 42.25 16.28
CA ASN A 617 11.75 43.15 16.48
C ASN A 617 12.42 43.03 17.87
N GLY A 618 12.49 41.81 18.42
CA GLY A 618 13.03 41.55 19.75
C GLY A 618 12.13 42.01 20.92
N GLY A 619 10.88 42.38 20.64
CA GLY A 619 9.89 42.75 21.66
C GLY A 619 9.38 41.54 22.45
N TRP A 620 8.60 41.81 23.50
CA TRP A 620 7.97 40.77 24.32
C TRP A 620 7.10 39.82 23.50
N TRP A 621 7.12 38.54 23.85
CA TRP A 621 6.29 37.51 23.25
C TRP A 621 4.79 37.82 23.43
N GLN A 622 4.02 37.66 22.35
CA GLN A 622 2.57 37.80 22.32
C GLN A 622 1.95 36.49 21.84
N THR A 623 0.95 35.97 22.57
CA THR A 623 0.17 34.80 22.12
C THR A 623 -0.65 35.17 20.88
N ILE A 624 -0.60 34.32 19.85
CA ILE A 624 -1.38 34.49 18.61
C ILE A 624 -2.60 33.56 18.62
N SER A 625 -3.60 33.81 17.76
CA SER A 625 -4.74 32.88 17.61
C SER A 625 -4.40 31.72 16.69
N ASP A 626 -5.15 30.62 16.80
CA ASP A 626 -4.96 29.42 15.97
C ASP A 626 -5.00 29.74 14.47
N ALA A 627 -5.84 30.69 14.04
CA ALA A 627 -5.94 31.10 12.64
C ALA A 627 -4.74 31.93 12.14
N GLU A 628 -3.94 32.53 13.03
CA GLU A 628 -2.62 33.08 12.66
C GLU A 628 -1.55 31.97 12.69
N LEU A 629 -1.62 31.07 13.67
CA LEU A 629 -0.71 29.93 13.79
C LEU A 629 -0.81 28.99 12.58
N ASP A 630 -2.01 28.67 12.11
CA ASP A 630 -2.24 27.90 10.89
C ASP A 630 -1.70 28.61 9.64
N ALA A 631 -1.73 29.95 9.60
CA ALA A 631 -1.14 30.70 8.50
C ALA A 631 0.40 30.59 8.51
N TRP A 632 1.04 30.68 9.68
CA TRP A 632 2.48 30.40 9.84
C TRP A 632 2.85 28.96 9.44
N LEU A 633 2.11 27.97 9.95
CA LEU A 633 2.40 26.54 9.71
C LEU A 633 2.12 26.15 8.26
N THR A 634 1.02 26.59 7.67
CA THR A 634 0.71 26.39 6.24
C THR A 634 1.79 27.02 5.34
N ASN A 635 2.26 28.21 5.68
CA ASN A 635 3.35 28.84 4.94
C ASN A 635 4.67 28.06 5.06
N TRP A 636 4.97 27.47 6.23
CA TRP A 636 6.12 26.59 6.39
C TRP A 636 5.97 25.32 5.56
N GLU A 637 4.85 24.61 5.68
CA GLU A 637 4.64 23.31 5.04
C GLU A 637 4.58 23.42 3.51
N LEU A 638 4.03 24.51 2.96
CA LEU A 638 4.03 24.80 1.53
C LEU A 638 5.34 25.45 1.02
N GLY A 639 6.28 25.79 1.91
CA GLY A 639 7.55 26.41 1.54
C GLY A 639 7.43 27.86 1.05
N ASN A 640 6.49 28.64 1.58
CA ASN A 640 6.27 30.04 1.21
C ASN A 640 7.36 30.98 1.77
N ASP A 641 7.58 32.10 1.06
CA ASP A 641 8.42 33.23 1.51
C ASP A 641 7.62 34.54 1.41
N PRO A 642 7.49 35.34 2.49
CA PRO A 642 7.94 35.03 3.85
C PRO A 642 7.10 33.91 4.46
N VAL A 643 7.63 33.23 5.48
CA VAL A 643 6.84 32.25 6.26
C VAL A 643 5.85 33.01 7.13
N SER A 644 6.26 34.18 7.62
CA SER A 644 5.45 35.03 8.49
C SER A 644 4.23 35.63 7.75
N PRO A 645 3.00 35.46 8.27
CA PRO A 645 1.79 35.96 7.61
C PRO A 645 1.72 37.49 7.63
N GLN A 646 0.80 38.08 6.84
CA GLN A 646 0.59 39.53 6.87
C GLN A 646 0.19 40.02 8.27
N ALA A 647 0.73 41.17 8.68
CA ALA A 647 0.43 41.75 10.00
C ALA A 647 -1.06 42.06 10.16
N ASN A 648 -1.57 41.92 11.39
CA ASN A 648 -2.97 42.14 11.78
C ASN A 648 -3.99 41.11 11.23
N LEU A 649 -3.76 39.81 11.45
CA LEU A 649 -4.81 38.77 11.33
C LEU A 649 -5.84 38.83 12.49
N THR A 650 -6.13 40.01 13.01
CA THR A 650 -7.02 40.25 14.15
C THR A 650 -8.46 39.81 13.86
N GLY A 651 -9.06 39.03 14.77
CA GLY A 651 -10.51 38.81 14.84
C GLY A 651 -11.00 37.40 14.55
N VAL A 652 -10.15 36.48 14.06
CA VAL A 652 -10.54 35.07 13.90
C VAL A 652 -10.16 34.28 15.17
N ARG A 653 -11.18 33.72 15.82
CA ARG A 653 -11.06 32.69 16.86
C ARG A 653 -11.32 31.32 16.24
N SER A 654 -10.72 30.29 16.83
CA SER A 654 -10.96 28.88 16.55
C SER A 654 -12.41 28.46 16.91
N SER A 655 -12.92 27.46 16.20
CA SER A 655 -13.91 26.52 16.77
C SER A 655 -13.18 25.61 17.77
N ALA A 656 -13.88 25.18 18.83
CA ALA A 656 -13.29 24.24 19.79
C ALA A 656 -13.06 22.83 19.20
N ASP A 657 -13.68 22.58 18.05
CA ASP A 657 -13.81 21.29 17.37
C ASP A 657 -12.88 21.17 16.14
N ALA A 658 -11.94 22.11 15.95
CA ALA A 658 -11.03 22.13 14.81
C ALA A 658 -9.94 21.05 14.92
N TYR A 659 -9.78 20.23 13.87
CA TYR A 659 -8.69 19.24 13.78
C TYR A 659 -7.31 19.90 13.79
N VAL A 660 -6.45 19.49 14.72
CA VAL A 660 -5.08 20.01 14.83
C VAL A 660 -4.08 19.07 14.13
N PRO A 661 -3.47 19.48 13.00
CA PRO A 661 -2.43 18.71 12.35
C PRO A 661 -1.10 18.75 13.13
N SER A 662 -0.36 17.65 13.07
CA SER A 662 1.04 17.57 13.48
C SER A 662 1.94 18.21 12.41
N LEU A 663 2.84 19.11 12.79
CA LEU A 663 3.78 19.78 11.88
C LEU A 663 4.59 18.78 11.04
N CYS A 664 4.56 18.95 9.72
CA CYS A 664 5.40 18.20 8.80
C CYS A 664 6.73 18.95 8.53
N VAL A 665 7.74 18.66 9.37
CA VAL A 665 8.99 19.45 9.49
C VAL A 665 9.75 19.66 8.18
N GLU A 666 10.11 18.60 7.45
CA GLU A 666 10.88 18.72 6.20
C GLU A 666 10.02 19.03 4.95
N CYS A 667 8.69 19.17 5.09
CA CYS A 667 7.78 19.47 3.98
C CYS A 667 8.16 20.72 3.19
N TYR A 668 8.71 21.74 3.85
CA TYR A 668 9.17 22.98 3.22
C TYR A 668 10.05 22.70 1.99
N MET A 669 11.03 21.78 2.12
CA MET A 669 11.94 21.44 1.02
C MET A 669 11.21 20.73 -0.12
N ALA A 670 10.25 19.86 0.21
CA ALA A 670 9.49 19.09 -0.77
C ALA A 670 8.50 19.96 -1.55
N TRP A 671 7.74 20.84 -0.89
CA TRP A 671 6.73 21.70 -1.53
C TRP A 671 7.30 22.91 -2.25
N LYS A 672 8.49 23.41 -1.86
CA LYS A 672 9.16 24.50 -2.58
C LYS A 672 9.79 24.03 -3.89
N ALA A 673 10.43 22.87 -3.90
CA ALA A 673 10.95 22.26 -5.13
C ALA A 673 9.81 21.66 -5.98
N ASN A 674 9.00 20.79 -5.36
CA ASN A 674 7.78 20.17 -5.88
C ASN A 674 7.77 19.82 -7.38
N LEU A 675 8.86 19.24 -7.86
CA LEU A 675 8.96 18.73 -9.23
C LEU A 675 7.82 17.72 -9.47
N THR A 676 7.63 16.77 -8.55
CA THR A 676 6.53 15.79 -8.58
C THR A 676 5.15 16.43 -8.74
N GLY A 677 4.85 17.52 -8.03
CA GLY A 677 3.59 18.24 -8.19
C GLY A 677 3.48 19.01 -9.50
N LYS A 678 4.57 19.64 -9.96
CA LYS A 678 4.62 20.37 -11.25
C LYS A 678 4.51 19.42 -12.46
N LEU A 679 4.88 18.15 -12.28
CA LEU A 679 4.83 17.08 -13.28
C LEU A 679 3.49 16.28 -13.26
N TYR A 680 2.87 16.14 -12.09
CA TYR A 680 1.76 15.17 -11.90
C TYR A 680 0.54 15.67 -11.11
N SER A 681 0.61 16.78 -10.37
CA SER A 681 -0.54 17.27 -9.58
C SER A 681 -1.49 18.14 -10.41
N GLY A 682 -2.80 17.98 -10.17
CA GLY A 682 -3.86 18.76 -10.82
C GLY A 682 -4.69 18.00 -11.87
N GLU A 683 -4.29 16.80 -12.29
CA GLU A 683 -5.00 16.04 -13.34
C GLU A 683 -5.54 14.69 -12.88
N LEU A 684 -4.80 13.98 -12.02
CA LEU A 684 -5.16 12.66 -11.49
C LEU A 684 -6.41 12.68 -10.57
N THR A 685 -6.89 13.88 -10.21
CA THR A 685 -8.00 14.07 -9.26
C THR A 685 -9.34 14.48 -9.89
N GLU A 686 -9.36 15.15 -11.05
CA GLU A 686 -10.57 15.86 -11.52
C GLU A 686 -11.09 15.52 -12.93
N VAL A 687 -10.25 15.08 -13.89
CA VAL A 687 -10.73 14.83 -15.29
C VAL A 687 -10.14 13.57 -15.94
N LEU A 688 -9.61 12.64 -15.14
CA LEU A 688 -9.16 11.32 -15.60
C LEU A 688 -10.09 10.22 -15.09
N PRO A 689 -10.07 9.01 -15.70
CA PRO A 689 -10.50 7.85 -14.97
C PRO A 689 -9.68 7.76 -13.67
N GLN A 690 -10.29 7.36 -12.56
CA GLN A 690 -9.49 6.79 -11.47
C GLN A 690 -9.03 5.41 -11.92
N TRP A 691 -7.94 5.44 -12.69
CA TRP A 691 -7.21 4.29 -13.19
C TRP A 691 -6.89 3.36 -12.01
N GLY A 692 -7.16 2.07 -12.18
CA GLY A 692 -7.00 1.05 -11.17
C GLY A 692 -5.54 0.88 -10.71
N GLU A 693 -5.13 1.74 -9.79
CA GLU A 693 -4.16 1.52 -8.72
C GLU A 693 -2.86 0.83 -9.16
N LYS A 694 -2.01 1.44 -10.02
CA LYS A 694 -0.58 1.05 -10.11
C LYS A 694 0.40 1.91 -10.92
N THR A 695 0.02 2.49 -12.06
CA THR A 695 1.05 3.07 -12.96
C THR A 695 1.56 4.44 -12.47
N GLU A 696 0.71 5.20 -11.79
CA GLU A 696 1.09 6.47 -11.13
C GLU A 696 2.10 6.26 -10.00
N LEU A 697 2.01 5.12 -9.30
CA LEU A 697 2.94 4.69 -8.24
C LEU A 697 4.39 4.55 -8.73
N MET A 698 4.60 4.46 -10.04
CA MET A 698 5.95 4.44 -10.65
C MET A 698 6.33 5.75 -11.35
N LEU A 699 5.45 6.76 -11.38
CA LEU A 699 5.77 8.11 -11.85
C LEU A 699 6.08 9.06 -10.68
N SER A 700 5.40 8.89 -9.53
CA SER A 700 5.75 9.58 -8.28
C SER A 700 7.08 9.06 -7.71
N ASP A 701 7.27 7.74 -7.63
CA ASP A 701 8.49 7.04 -7.16
C ASP A 701 9.69 7.19 -8.14
N GLN A 702 9.43 7.70 -9.34
CA GLN A 702 10.44 8.15 -10.31
C GLN A 702 11.03 9.53 -9.99
N SER A 703 10.40 10.33 -9.12
CA SER A 703 10.85 11.69 -8.84
C SER A 703 12.26 11.74 -8.22
N GLN A 704 12.65 10.73 -7.44
CA GLN A 704 13.97 10.55 -6.80
C GLN A 704 14.48 11.73 -5.93
N VAL A 705 13.71 12.80 -5.82
CA VAL A 705 13.70 13.69 -4.66
C VAL A 705 13.19 12.86 -3.47
N PRO A 706 13.91 12.83 -2.33
CA PRO A 706 13.33 12.40 -1.08
C PRO A 706 12.00 13.10 -0.79
N TYR A 707 10.91 12.35 -0.93
CA TYR A 707 9.65 12.73 -0.31
C TYR A 707 9.86 12.52 1.19
N PRO A 708 9.89 13.57 2.03
CA PRO A 708 10.09 13.40 3.45
C PRO A 708 8.89 12.58 3.95
N THR A 709 9.15 11.37 4.46
CA THR A 709 8.09 10.43 4.89
C THR A 709 7.58 10.81 6.27
N LEU A 710 7.14 12.06 6.36
CA LEU A 710 6.20 12.60 7.31
C LEU A 710 4.88 11.93 6.90
N MET A 711 4.32 11.01 7.69
CA MET A 711 4.23 11.06 9.15
C MET A 711 4.97 9.90 9.85
N PRO A 712 5.18 10.03 11.17
CA PRO A 712 4.29 9.26 12.05
C PRO A 712 3.70 10.08 13.20
N ASP A 713 2.36 10.08 13.28
CA ASP A 713 1.62 10.28 14.52
C ASP A 713 0.36 9.38 14.48
N VAL A 714 0.57 8.09 14.78
CA VAL A 714 -0.37 6.99 14.48
C VAL A 714 -0.95 6.33 15.73
N ALA A 715 -0.76 6.94 16.90
CA ALA A 715 -1.15 6.35 18.18
C ALA A 715 -2.68 6.26 18.38
N ALA A 716 -3.45 7.09 17.66
CA ALA A 716 -4.90 7.23 17.81
C ALA A 716 -5.67 6.23 16.94
N SER A 717 -6.57 5.44 17.54
CA SER A 717 -7.47 4.53 16.82
C SER A 717 -8.34 5.26 15.79
N ALA A 718 -8.77 6.49 16.09
CA ALA A 718 -9.53 7.35 15.16
C ALA A 718 -8.76 7.74 13.89
N LYS A 719 -7.42 7.79 13.91
CA LYS A 719 -6.61 8.15 12.74
C LYS A 719 -6.38 6.98 11.76
N ARG A 720 -6.63 5.73 12.17
CA ARG A 720 -6.41 4.52 11.35
C ARG A 720 -7.26 4.51 10.07
N SER A 721 -8.46 5.08 10.11
CA SER A 721 -9.41 5.10 8.97
C SER A 721 -9.27 6.31 8.05
N MET A 722 -8.65 7.42 8.51
CA MET A 722 -8.76 8.73 7.83
C MET A 722 -7.47 9.23 7.16
N LEU A 723 -6.30 8.82 7.66
CA LEU A 723 -5.02 9.31 7.11
C LEU A 723 -4.55 8.55 5.86
N TYR A 724 -5.06 7.34 5.64
CA TYR A 724 -4.84 6.58 4.41
C TYR A 724 -5.77 6.96 3.24
N SER A 725 -6.72 7.89 3.44
CA SER A 725 -7.70 8.31 2.43
C SER A 725 -7.50 9.73 1.89
N SER A 726 -6.56 10.50 2.43
CA SER A 726 -6.47 11.96 2.22
C SER A 726 -5.15 12.45 1.61
N LEU A 727 -4.02 11.82 1.93
CA LEU A 727 -2.72 12.12 1.30
C LEU A 727 -2.40 11.24 0.07
N PHE A 728 -3.05 10.08 -0.03
CA PHE A 728 -2.96 9.18 -1.18
C PHE A 728 -4.33 8.54 -1.44
N GLN A 729 -4.80 8.52 -2.69
CA GLN A 729 -5.81 7.53 -3.09
C GLN A 729 -5.08 6.20 -3.32
N GLY A 730 -5.20 5.27 -2.37
CA GLY A 730 -4.47 4.00 -2.38
C GLY A 730 -3.18 4.07 -1.56
N GLY A 731 -3.32 3.89 -0.24
CA GLY A 731 -2.22 4.03 0.73
C GLY A 731 -1.89 2.77 1.55
N SER A 732 -2.57 1.64 1.36
CA SER A 732 -2.07 0.38 1.92
C SER A 732 -0.74 0.05 1.25
N THR A 733 0.34 -0.10 2.01
CA THR A 733 1.71 -0.23 1.48
C THR A 733 1.99 -1.57 0.77
N ALA A 734 0.93 -2.30 0.42
CA ALA A 734 0.90 -3.57 -0.31
C ALA A 734 1.01 -3.36 -1.83
N GLY A 735 2.24 -3.18 -2.33
CA GLY A 735 2.52 -3.40 -3.76
C GLY A 735 2.06 -4.79 -4.16
N GLY A 736 1.07 -4.88 -5.06
CA GLY A 736 0.37 -6.15 -5.31
C GLY A 736 -1.11 -6.14 -5.70
N MET A 737 -1.69 -4.99 -6.12
CA MET A 737 -3.04 -4.74 -6.72
C MET A 737 -3.99 -3.95 -5.79
N VAL A 738 -4.71 -2.93 -6.26
CA VAL A 738 -5.97 -2.94 -7.08
C VAL A 738 -7.20 -3.60 -6.43
N LYS A 739 -7.16 -3.83 -5.11
CA LYS A 739 -8.10 -4.75 -4.45
C LYS A 739 -9.41 -4.09 -4.03
N CYS A 740 -9.37 -2.89 -3.42
CA CYS A 740 -10.51 -2.38 -2.64
C CYS A 740 -10.86 -0.90 -2.86
N SER A 741 -10.65 -0.38 -4.06
CA SER A 741 -11.27 0.86 -4.56
C SER A 741 -12.80 0.79 -4.69
N GLY A 742 -13.50 0.55 -3.58
CA GLY A 742 -14.93 0.77 -3.44
C GLY A 742 -15.15 1.92 -2.47
N ARG A 743 -15.58 3.09 -2.95
CA ARG A 743 -16.08 4.14 -2.05
C ARG A 743 -17.21 3.54 -1.22
N GLU A 744 -17.13 3.70 0.10
CA GLU A 744 -18.30 3.46 0.92
C GLU A 744 -19.38 4.46 0.50
N SER A 745 -20.61 4.01 0.30
CA SER A 745 -21.67 4.89 -0.23
C SER A 745 -21.96 6.11 0.67
N HIS A 746 -21.57 6.05 1.94
CA HIS A 746 -21.55 7.19 2.85
C HIS A 746 -20.48 8.20 2.43
N GLU A 747 -19.22 7.77 2.33
CA GLU A 747 -18.09 8.58 1.88
C GLU A 747 -18.32 9.19 0.49
N SER A 748 -18.91 8.46 -0.47
CA SER A 748 -19.26 9.05 -1.77
C SER A 748 -20.24 10.20 -1.62
N ARG A 749 -21.40 10.00 -0.96
CA ARG A 749 -22.38 11.08 -0.77
C ARG A 749 -21.80 12.30 -0.05
N CYS A 750 -20.88 12.08 0.89
CA CYS A 750 -20.16 13.15 1.55
C CYS A 750 -19.17 13.86 0.61
N PHE A 751 -18.47 13.11 -0.25
CA PHE A 751 -17.55 13.66 -1.23
C PHE A 751 -18.30 14.44 -2.32
N ASP A 752 -19.47 13.95 -2.76
CA ASP A 752 -20.27 14.59 -3.79
C ASP A 752 -20.86 15.93 -3.26
N GLN A 753 -21.15 16.00 -1.95
CA GLN A 753 -21.43 17.27 -1.25
C GLN A 753 -20.16 18.15 -1.10
N TYR A 754 -19.00 17.56 -0.83
CA TYR A 754 -17.72 18.28 -0.74
C TYR A 754 -17.34 18.96 -2.05
N GLU A 755 -17.46 18.27 -3.20
CA GLU A 755 -17.24 18.84 -4.53
C GLU A 755 -18.24 19.96 -4.83
N THR A 756 -19.52 19.78 -4.49
CA THR A 756 -20.56 20.82 -4.58
C THR A 756 -20.16 22.08 -3.80
N ASP A 757 -19.60 21.89 -2.60
CA ASP A 757 -19.11 22.97 -1.75
C ASP A 757 -17.80 23.60 -2.28
N LEU A 758 -16.90 22.82 -2.87
CA LEU A 758 -15.68 23.31 -3.51
C LEU A 758 -16.01 24.16 -4.75
N ASP A 759 -16.99 23.78 -5.56
CA ASP A 759 -17.48 24.58 -6.69
C ASP A 759 -18.17 25.87 -6.22
N PHE A 760 -18.93 25.82 -5.13
CA PHE A 760 -19.40 27.05 -4.48
C PHE A 760 -18.22 27.95 -4.04
N CYS A 761 -17.15 27.38 -3.47
CA CYS A 761 -15.96 28.14 -3.11
C CYS A 761 -15.21 28.72 -4.33
N ARG A 762 -15.11 27.96 -5.44
CA ARG A 762 -14.51 28.40 -6.71
C ARG A 762 -15.28 29.57 -7.31
N LEU A 763 -16.62 29.52 -7.28
CA LEU A 763 -17.50 30.52 -7.89
C LEU A 763 -17.73 31.77 -7.01
N VAL A 764 -17.83 31.61 -5.68
CA VAL A 764 -18.30 32.68 -4.77
C VAL A 764 -17.19 33.21 -3.86
N ALA A 765 -16.26 32.37 -3.41
CA ALA A 765 -15.20 32.77 -2.47
C ALA A 765 -13.90 33.19 -3.18
N LYS A 766 -13.50 32.53 -4.27
CA LYS A 766 -12.29 32.88 -5.05
C LYS A 766 -12.29 34.31 -5.58
N PRO A 767 -13.39 34.89 -6.11
CA PRO A 767 -13.43 36.31 -6.50
C PRO A 767 -13.29 37.31 -5.34
N ARG A 768 -13.28 36.83 -4.09
CA ARG A 768 -13.14 37.64 -2.86
C ARG A 768 -11.74 37.50 -2.23
N GLY A 769 -10.77 36.95 -2.97
CA GLY A 769 -9.36 36.82 -2.56
C GLY A 769 -9.03 35.51 -1.86
N ASP A 770 -7.77 35.09 -1.97
CA ASP A 770 -7.35 33.71 -1.69
C ASP A 770 -7.54 33.27 -0.23
N ARG A 771 -7.49 34.19 0.73
CA ARG A 771 -7.85 33.91 2.14
C ARG A 771 -9.30 33.45 2.29
N ASN A 772 -10.23 34.07 1.56
CA ASN A 772 -11.64 33.68 1.58
C ASN A 772 -11.86 32.35 0.84
N TYR A 773 -11.11 32.11 -0.25
CA TYR A 773 -11.13 30.82 -0.95
C TYR A 773 -10.61 29.69 -0.05
N ALA A 774 -9.46 29.87 0.61
CA ALA A 774 -8.89 28.91 1.55
C ALA A 774 -9.84 28.60 2.71
N LEU A 775 -10.38 29.63 3.38
CA LEU A 775 -11.35 29.45 4.47
C LEU A 775 -12.63 28.76 4.01
N CYS A 776 -13.10 29.03 2.79
CA CYS A 776 -14.26 28.34 2.22
C CYS A 776 -13.96 26.84 1.99
N LYS A 777 -12.80 26.51 1.42
CA LYS A 777 -12.37 25.11 1.23
C LYS A 777 -12.20 24.37 2.56
N ALA A 778 -11.67 25.03 3.60
CA ALA A 778 -11.58 24.47 4.95
C ALA A 778 -12.99 24.13 5.47
N ASN A 779 -13.91 25.10 5.49
CA ASN A 779 -15.29 24.87 5.93
C ASN A 779 -16.03 23.78 5.10
N ALA A 780 -15.69 23.62 3.82
CA ALA A 780 -16.19 22.53 2.97
C ALA A 780 -15.63 21.16 3.42
N PHE A 781 -14.34 21.10 3.71
CA PHE A 781 -13.66 19.90 4.21
C PHE A 781 -14.14 19.52 5.62
N ASP A 782 -14.43 20.49 6.48
CA ASP A 782 -15.03 20.24 7.81
C ASP A 782 -16.42 19.59 7.66
N ARG A 783 -17.26 20.08 6.72
CA ARG A 783 -18.54 19.43 6.40
C ARG A 783 -18.38 18.06 5.76
N TYR A 784 -17.29 17.83 5.02
CA TYR A 784 -16.94 16.51 4.49
C TYR A 784 -16.62 15.52 5.62
N GLN A 785 -15.83 15.92 6.63
CA GLN A 785 -15.53 15.07 7.79
C GLN A 785 -16.76 14.83 8.66
N GLN A 786 -17.51 15.89 9.01
CA GLN A 786 -18.77 15.78 9.76
C GLN A 786 -19.78 14.87 9.06
N CYS A 787 -19.86 14.95 7.74
CA CYS A 787 -20.68 14.03 6.96
C CYS A 787 -20.18 12.58 7.05
N ARG A 788 -18.87 12.33 7.01
CA ARG A 788 -18.26 10.99 7.17
C ARG A 788 -18.32 10.44 8.61
N GLY A 789 -18.84 11.21 9.57
CA GLY A 789 -18.94 10.82 10.98
C GLY A 789 -17.71 11.13 11.84
N TYR A 790 -16.95 12.17 11.49
CA TYR A 790 -15.75 12.64 12.21
C TYR A 790 -15.83 14.12 12.60
#